data_AF-A0A9Q0TIS7-F1
#
_entry.id   AF-A0A9Q0TIS7-F1
#
_cell.length_a   1.000
_cell.length_b   1.000
_cell.length_c   1.000
_cell.angle_alpha   90.00
_cell.angle_beta   90.00
_cell.angle_gamma   90.00
#
_symmetry.space_group_name_H-M   'P 1'
#
loop_
_entity.id
_entity.type
_entity.pdbx_description
1 polymer ?
#
loop_
_entity_poly.entity_id
_entity_poly.type
_entity_poly.pdbx_seq_one_letter_code
_entity_poly.pdbx_strand_id
1 'polypeptide(L)'
;MATTTNTATTPPPQQVDSATAEELTAKAAHKRYEGLVMVRTKAIKGKGAWYWTHLEPITASEHLKRGTCPNFNSLPKPISSISPNTALLPSPSSSGGTTVLHTSSNRKRPVVSSSGLSGSGGVASSTYPLTAVGSTYQVSPLAIVDPSRFSDDMAMLPQQPHLMLSGGKEDLCALAMLEDSVKKLKSPKTSPGQALSKTQIDCAFDYLADWVYESCGSVSFTSLEHPKFRAFLNQVGLPVVSKRDFVGGRLDVKYEEARAESEARIRDAMFFQIASDGWKVKSNGGFGDINLINLTVNLPNGTGLYRRAVFVSGSVPSKYAEEIFWETITGICGSLVQQCVGIVADRFTAKALRNLENQNHWMINLSCQLQGLTSLIKDFSKELPLFRSVSENCFKLASFINNKTPIRNSFHKYQLQEYGNAGLLRVPSREYEKMDFGPVYTMLEDIMSSARALQLVLLDESYKIVSMEDPTSREVAEMIGDVGFWNDLDAVQSLVKLIKEMAQEIEIERPLVGQCLPLWDELRAKVKDWCSKFHIDEGAVEKVVERRFKKSYHPAWAAAYILDPLYLLRDNSGKYLPPFKYLTPEQEKDVDKLITRLVSREEAHIALMELMKWRTEGLDPVYARAVQMKERDPVTGKMRIVNPQSSRLVWETYLTEFKSLGKVAVRLIFLHATSCGFKCNWSLLRWVCAHGHSKEGMDKVQKLIFIAAHSKLDRREVLSDEDKDADLFALANEAFDKDIVGG
;
A
#
# COMPACT_ATOMS: atom_id res chain seq x y z
N MET A 1 -55.72 -43.45 72.22
CA MET A 1 -54.67 -42.46 71.85
C MET A 1 -53.59 -43.19 71.06
N ALA A 2 -52.88 -42.49 70.16
CA ALA A 2 -51.97 -43.13 69.21
C ALA A 2 -50.56 -43.33 69.78
N THR A 3 -49.95 -44.48 69.46
CA THR A 3 -48.50 -44.71 69.57
C THR A 3 -48.11 -45.67 68.46
N THR A 4 -47.51 -45.15 67.39
CA THR A 4 -47.27 -45.91 66.15
C THR A 4 -45.91 -46.62 66.22
N THR A 5 -45.88 -47.94 66.07
CA THR A 5 -44.65 -48.75 66.05
C THR A 5 -44.28 -49.18 64.62
N ASN A 6 -42.99 -49.48 64.44
CA ASN A 6 -42.34 -49.63 63.12
C ASN A 6 -42.81 -50.84 62.31
N THR A 7 -42.75 -50.70 60.98
CA THR A 7 -42.49 -51.80 60.04
C THR A 7 -41.32 -51.41 59.11
N ALA A 8 -40.60 -52.41 58.58
CA ALA A 8 -39.25 -52.23 58.03
C ALA A 8 -39.19 -52.05 56.50
N THR A 9 -38.05 -51.61 55.99
CA THR A 9 -37.69 -51.69 54.56
C THR A 9 -36.17 -51.88 54.40
N THR A 10 -35.75 -52.62 53.37
CA THR A 10 -34.36 -53.05 53.10
C THR A 10 -33.50 -52.01 52.34
N PRO A 11 -32.15 -52.13 52.35
CA PRO A 11 -31.25 -51.07 51.90
C PRO A 11 -30.77 -51.18 50.43
N PRO A 12 -30.41 -50.04 49.79
CA PRO A 12 -29.52 -49.97 48.61
C PRO A 12 -28.03 -49.74 49.00
N PRO A 13 -27.06 -49.96 48.09
CA PRO A 13 -25.62 -50.04 48.42
C PRO A 13 -24.87 -48.69 48.44
N GLN A 14 -23.64 -48.74 48.97
CA GLN A 14 -22.72 -47.60 49.12
C GLN A 14 -22.13 -47.11 47.78
N GLN A 15 -21.88 -45.80 47.67
CA GLN A 15 -20.89 -45.20 46.77
C GLN A 15 -19.90 -44.38 47.59
N VAL A 16 -18.60 -44.51 47.30
CA VAL A 16 -17.50 -43.81 47.96
C VAL A 16 -16.41 -43.50 46.90
N ASP A 17 -15.62 -42.45 47.13
CA ASP A 17 -14.41 -42.06 46.39
C ASP A 17 -14.54 -41.76 44.87
N SER A 18 -15.00 -40.53 44.58
CA SER A 18 -14.68 -39.82 43.33
C SER A 18 -14.16 -38.40 43.57
N ALA A 19 -14.80 -37.65 44.48
CA ALA A 19 -14.52 -36.23 44.74
C ALA A 19 -13.07 -35.91 45.17
N THR A 20 -12.40 -36.84 45.87
CA THR A 20 -11.04 -36.67 46.40
C THR A 20 -9.98 -36.56 45.28
N ALA A 21 -10.18 -37.19 44.13
CA ALA A 21 -9.25 -37.16 43.00
C ALA A 21 -9.30 -35.83 42.23
N GLU A 22 -10.49 -35.25 42.04
CA GLU A 22 -10.65 -33.96 41.38
C GLU A 22 -10.09 -32.82 42.23
N GLU A 23 -10.32 -32.84 43.55
CA GLU A 23 -9.80 -31.81 44.46
C GLU A 23 -8.26 -31.79 44.51
N LEU A 24 -7.62 -32.96 44.53
CA LEU A 24 -6.16 -33.09 44.41
C LEU A 24 -5.65 -32.59 43.05
N THR A 25 -6.39 -32.86 41.97
CA THR A 25 -6.05 -32.40 40.62
C THR A 25 -6.16 -30.88 40.49
N ALA A 26 -7.21 -30.28 41.04
CA ALA A 26 -7.40 -28.83 41.09
C ALA A 26 -6.30 -28.14 41.91
N LYS A 27 -5.95 -28.68 43.09
CA LYS A 27 -4.81 -28.20 43.91
C LYS A 27 -3.47 -28.31 43.17
N ALA A 28 -3.25 -29.39 42.43
CA ALA A 28 -2.06 -29.57 41.60
C ALA A 28 -2.01 -28.65 40.37
N ALA A 29 -3.16 -28.27 39.80
CA ALA A 29 -3.26 -27.29 38.72
C ALA A 29 -3.01 -25.86 39.23
N HIS A 30 -3.64 -25.46 40.35
CA HIS A 30 -3.45 -24.15 40.96
C HIS A 30 -1.99 -23.93 41.39
N LYS A 31 -1.32 -24.94 41.97
CA LYS A 31 0.11 -24.87 42.29
C LYS A 31 1.02 -24.71 41.06
N ARG A 32 0.63 -25.25 39.89
CA ARG A 32 1.33 -25.01 38.61
C ARG A 32 1.07 -23.60 38.08
N TYR A 33 -0.15 -23.09 38.20
CA TYR A 33 -0.52 -21.72 37.84
C TYR A 33 0.29 -20.69 38.62
N GLU A 34 0.35 -20.81 39.95
CA GLU A 34 1.19 -19.93 40.80
C GLU A 34 2.68 -20.01 40.44
N GLY A 35 3.18 -21.20 40.10
CA GLY A 35 4.53 -21.37 39.55
C GLY A 35 4.74 -20.59 38.24
N LEU A 36 3.79 -20.66 37.30
CA LEU A 36 3.82 -19.90 36.06
C LEU A 36 3.74 -18.38 36.29
N VAL A 37 2.88 -17.92 37.18
CA VAL A 37 2.74 -16.50 37.54
C VAL A 37 4.02 -15.97 38.20
N MET A 38 4.68 -16.75 39.04
CA MET A 38 5.98 -16.41 39.62
C MET A 38 7.07 -16.32 38.54
N VAL A 39 7.13 -17.28 37.61
CA VAL A 39 8.09 -17.27 36.50
C VAL A 39 7.85 -16.08 35.56
N ARG A 40 6.60 -15.81 35.17
CA ARG A 40 6.19 -14.62 34.39
C ARG A 40 6.64 -13.33 35.08
N THR A 41 6.40 -13.22 36.39
CA THR A 41 6.77 -12.03 37.18
C THR A 41 8.29 -11.84 37.27
N LYS A 42 9.07 -12.94 37.35
CA LYS A 42 10.54 -12.88 37.30
C LYS A 42 11.09 -12.59 35.89
N ALA A 43 10.43 -13.06 34.84
CA ALA A 43 10.80 -12.76 33.45
C ALA A 43 10.59 -11.26 33.13
N ILE A 44 9.43 -10.71 33.49
CA ILE A 44 9.08 -9.29 33.30
C ILE A 44 9.99 -8.36 34.11
N LYS A 45 10.36 -8.73 35.34
CA LYS A 45 11.23 -7.91 36.22
C LYS A 45 12.74 -8.17 36.04
N GLY A 46 13.13 -9.04 35.11
CA GLY A 46 14.52 -9.43 34.88
C GLY A 46 15.04 -9.03 33.50
N LYS A 47 16.33 -9.31 33.23
CA LYS A 47 16.95 -9.09 31.92
C LYS A 47 16.32 -9.89 30.76
N GLY A 48 15.39 -10.82 31.06
CA GLY A 48 14.64 -11.60 30.09
C GLY A 48 13.48 -10.86 29.41
N ALA A 49 13.09 -9.66 29.89
CA ALA A 49 11.95 -8.90 29.32
C ALA A 49 12.08 -8.66 27.80
N TRP A 50 13.30 -8.47 27.29
CA TRP A 50 13.60 -8.31 25.86
C TRP A 50 13.20 -9.51 24.97
N TYR A 51 13.17 -10.72 25.54
CA TYR A 51 12.76 -11.93 24.81
C TYR A 51 11.25 -12.19 24.91
N TRP A 52 10.54 -11.54 25.83
CA TRP A 52 9.13 -11.88 26.10
C TRP A 52 8.18 -11.40 25.00
N THR A 53 8.46 -10.24 24.41
CA THR A 53 7.80 -9.71 23.21
C THR A 53 7.89 -10.66 22.00
N HIS A 54 8.92 -11.51 21.94
CA HIS A 54 9.13 -12.49 20.86
C HIS A 54 8.46 -13.85 21.14
N LEU A 55 8.01 -14.11 22.37
CA LEU A 55 7.45 -15.40 22.79
C LEU A 55 5.92 -15.39 22.88
N GLU A 56 5.32 -14.24 23.19
CA GLU A 56 3.85 -14.07 23.27
C GLU A 56 3.14 -14.43 21.94
N PRO A 57 3.61 -14.02 20.75
CA PRO A 57 2.99 -14.42 19.47
C PRO A 57 3.05 -15.92 19.20
N ILE A 58 4.16 -16.57 19.58
CA ILE A 58 4.41 -17.99 19.31
C ILE A 58 3.44 -18.87 20.10
N THR A 59 3.26 -18.57 21.40
CA THR A 59 2.35 -19.34 22.26
C THR A 59 0.89 -19.24 21.84
N ALA A 60 0.41 -18.05 21.46
CA ALA A 60 -0.94 -17.86 20.93
C ALA A 60 -1.14 -18.61 19.59
N SER A 61 -0.15 -18.54 18.68
CA SER A 61 -0.19 -19.23 17.38
C SER A 61 -0.25 -20.76 17.53
N GLU A 62 0.55 -21.33 18.44
CA GLU A 62 0.55 -22.78 18.72
C GLU A 62 -0.77 -23.27 19.30
N HIS A 63 -1.38 -22.53 20.24
CA HIS A 63 -2.67 -22.92 20.81
C HIS A 63 -3.81 -22.86 19.79
N LEU A 64 -3.78 -21.92 18.84
CA LEU A 64 -4.76 -21.84 17.76
C LEU A 64 -4.57 -22.99 16.75
N LYS A 65 -3.32 -23.29 16.36
CA LYS A 65 -2.96 -24.37 15.42
C LYS A 65 -3.28 -25.78 15.95
N ARG A 66 -3.25 -25.98 17.28
CA ARG A 66 -3.49 -27.29 17.91
C ARG A 66 -4.97 -27.61 18.19
N GLY A 67 -5.90 -26.71 17.86
CA GLY A 67 -7.35 -27.00 17.88
C GLY A 67 -7.97 -27.28 19.26
N THR A 68 -7.29 -26.96 20.36
CA THR A 68 -7.71 -27.28 21.74
C THR A 68 -8.85 -26.39 22.29
N CYS A 69 -9.77 -25.93 21.43
CA CYS A 69 -10.93 -25.11 21.78
C CYS A 69 -12.23 -25.83 21.34
N PRO A 70 -13.13 -26.26 22.25
CA PRO A 70 -14.20 -27.22 21.92
C PRO A 70 -15.25 -26.82 20.86
N ASN A 71 -15.39 -25.53 20.53
CA ASN A 71 -16.61 -24.98 19.90
C ASN A 71 -16.48 -24.53 18.43
N PHE A 72 -15.50 -25.01 17.67
CA PHE A 72 -15.36 -24.67 16.23
C PHE A 72 -16.03 -25.65 15.25
N ASN A 73 -16.72 -26.69 15.73
CA ASN A 73 -17.43 -27.67 14.89
C ASN A 73 -18.94 -27.40 14.77
N SER A 74 -19.33 -26.26 14.17
CA SER A 74 -20.74 -25.98 13.82
C SER A 74 -20.91 -25.12 12.55
N LEU A 75 -20.51 -25.67 11.40
CA LEU A 75 -20.88 -25.12 10.08
C LEU A 75 -22.38 -25.33 9.79
N PRO A 76 -23.16 -24.29 9.46
CA PRO A 76 -24.55 -24.45 9.01
C PRO A 76 -24.61 -25.08 7.61
N LYS A 77 -25.47 -26.09 7.42
CA LYS A 77 -25.77 -26.62 6.09
C LYS A 77 -26.91 -25.83 5.43
N PRO A 78 -26.86 -25.56 4.11
CA PRO A 78 -27.98 -24.95 3.40
C PRO A 78 -29.18 -25.90 3.29
N ILE A 79 -30.40 -25.35 3.26
CA ILE A 79 -31.66 -26.10 3.24
C ILE A 79 -32.20 -26.21 1.81
N SER A 80 -32.52 -27.42 1.35
CA SER A 80 -33.35 -27.68 0.16
C SER A 80 -33.90 -29.13 0.17
N SER A 81 -35.09 -29.31 -0.42
CA SER A 81 -35.71 -30.57 -0.85
C SER A 81 -35.78 -31.78 0.12
N ILE A 82 -36.90 -31.84 0.86
CA ILE A 82 -37.87 -32.96 0.91
C ILE A 82 -37.81 -33.88 -0.34
N SER A 83 -37.99 -35.21 -0.34
CA SER A 83 -38.18 -36.33 0.64
C SER A 83 -38.28 -37.66 -0.20
N PRO A 84 -38.56 -38.89 0.32
CA PRO A 84 -38.78 -39.37 1.70
C PRO A 84 -37.92 -40.61 2.09
N ASN A 85 -38.20 -41.20 3.26
CA ASN A 85 -37.58 -42.45 3.76
C ASN A 85 -38.01 -43.71 3.00
N THR A 86 -37.09 -44.67 2.83
CA THR A 86 -37.35 -46.13 2.89
C THR A 86 -36.09 -46.81 3.42
N ALA A 87 -36.19 -47.99 4.03
CA ALA A 87 -35.13 -48.61 4.85
C ALA A 87 -34.65 -49.98 4.33
N LEU A 88 -33.67 -50.54 5.06
CA LEU A 88 -33.18 -51.93 5.07
C LEU A 88 -32.09 -52.35 4.06
N LEU A 89 -30.97 -52.79 4.65
CA LEU A 89 -30.00 -53.80 4.16
C LEU A 89 -30.65 -55.21 4.15
N PRO A 90 -30.07 -56.28 3.55
CA PRO A 90 -28.63 -56.48 3.27
C PRO A 90 -28.26 -57.10 1.89
N SER A 91 -26.97 -57.34 1.69
CA SER A 91 -26.38 -58.15 0.60
C SER A 91 -26.65 -59.66 0.78
N PRO A 92 -26.43 -60.51 -0.25
CA PRO A 92 -25.09 -61.14 -0.37
C PRO A 92 -24.57 -61.49 -1.78
N SER A 93 -23.25 -61.69 -1.85
CA SER A 93 -22.40 -62.44 -2.81
C SER A 93 -22.99 -63.21 -4.02
N SER A 94 -22.35 -63.15 -5.21
CA SER A 94 -21.33 -64.14 -5.67
C SER A 94 -21.08 -64.21 -7.21
N SER A 95 -19.80 -64.43 -7.56
CA SER A 95 -19.22 -65.17 -8.73
C SER A 95 -19.76 -65.07 -10.18
N GLY A 96 -18.81 -64.85 -11.13
CA GLY A 96 -18.89 -65.24 -12.55
C GLY A 96 -19.00 -64.07 -13.55
N GLY A 97 -18.30 -64.04 -14.68
CA GLY A 97 -17.22 -64.92 -15.15
C GLY A 97 -16.67 -64.51 -16.53
N THR A 98 -15.35 -64.59 -16.70
CA THR A 98 -14.53 -64.57 -17.95
C THR A 98 -15.18 -64.36 -19.33
N THR A 99 -14.60 -63.45 -20.13
CA THR A 99 -14.11 -63.77 -21.49
C THR A 99 -13.06 -62.74 -21.96
N VAL A 100 -12.23 -63.12 -22.95
CA VAL A 100 -11.02 -62.38 -23.38
C VAL A 100 -10.86 -62.46 -24.91
N LEU A 101 -10.08 -61.54 -25.48
CA LEU A 101 -9.41 -61.50 -26.80
C LEU A 101 -9.91 -60.53 -27.90
N HIS A 102 -9.02 -59.57 -28.22
CA HIS A 102 -8.51 -59.19 -29.57
C HIS A 102 -9.48 -59.03 -30.77
N THR A 103 -9.43 -57.88 -31.45
CA THR A 103 -8.69 -57.70 -32.74
C THR A 103 -8.76 -56.25 -33.29
N SER A 104 -8.06 -56.00 -34.41
CA SER A 104 -7.63 -54.70 -34.94
C SER A 104 -8.51 -54.07 -36.04
N SER A 105 -8.69 -52.74 -35.97
CA SER A 105 -8.78 -51.73 -37.07
C SER A 105 -9.51 -52.03 -38.41
N ASN A 106 -10.41 -51.14 -38.85
CA ASN A 106 -10.19 -50.24 -40.02
C ASN A 106 -11.36 -49.27 -40.40
N ARG A 107 -10.98 -48.06 -40.86
CA ARG A 107 -11.54 -47.23 -41.98
C ARG A 107 -13.00 -46.67 -42.02
N LYS A 108 -13.05 -45.32 -42.12
CA LYS A 108 -13.68 -44.44 -43.17
C LYS A 108 -15.14 -43.89 -43.09
N ARG A 109 -15.19 -42.53 -43.13
CA ARG A 109 -15.98 -41.56 -43.99
C ARG A 109 -16.69 -42.08 -45.27
N PRO A 110 -17.77 -41.44 -45.80
CA PRO A 110 -17.79 -40.10 -46.50
C PRO A 110 -19.02 -39.20 -46.15
N VAL A 111 -19.39 -38.05 -46.77
CA VAL A 111 -18.89 -37.24 -47.94
C VAL A 111 -18.43 -35.82 -47.51
N VAL A 112 -18.77 -34.59 -47.97
CA VAL A 112 -19.61 -33.90 -49.03
C VAL A 112 -18.84 -32.60 -49.41
N SER A 113 -18.42 -32.27 -50.64
CA SER A 113 -19.04 -31.59 -51.83
C SER A 113 -19.48 -30.11 -51.66
N SER A 114 -19.19 -29.13 -52.55
CA SER A 114 -18.31 -29.05 -53.76
C SER A 114 -18.23 -27.62 -54.38
N SER A 115 -17.31 -27.40 -55.35
CA SER A 115 -17.10 -26.27 -56.32
C SER A 115 -16.51 -24.92 -55.85
N GLY A 116 -15.70 -24.18 -56.64
CA GLY A 116 -14.88 -24.58 -57.82
C GLY A 116 -14.37 -23.45 -58.76
N LEU A 117 -13.10 -23.55 -59.23
CA LEU A 117 -12.49 -22.94 -60.46
C LEU A 117 -12.27 -21.38 -60.51
N SER A 118 -11.32 -20.77 -61.27
CA SER A 118 -10.09 -21.23 -61.98
C SER A 118 -9.20 -20.09 -62.58
N GLY A 119 -7.85 -20.23 -62.48
CA GLY A 119 -6.81 -19.71 -63.44
C GLY A 119 -6.52 -18.19 -63.55
N SER A 120 -5.43 -17.72 -64.22
CA SER A 120 -4.12 -18.33 -64.58
C SER A 120 -3.14 -17.33 -65.27
N GLY A 121 -1.83 -17.36 -64.94
CA GLY A 121 -0.70 -16.77 -65.71
C GLY A 121 -0.42 -15.26 -65.54
N GLY A 122 0.79 -14.71 -65.83
CA GLY A 122 2.10 -15.32 -66.15
C GLY A 122 3.11 -14.32 -66.77
N VAL A 123 4.41 -14.70 -66.87
CA VAL A 123 5.52 -14.07 -67.69
C VAL A 123 6.07 -12.71 -67.17
N ALA A 124 7.35 -12.27 -67.36
CA ALA A 124 8.70 -12.88 -67.35
C ALA A 124 9.82 -11.80 -67.42
N SER A 125 11.10 -12.23 -67.42
CA SER A 125 12.37 -11.47 -67.64
C SER A 125 12.86 -10.58 -66.47
N SER A 126 14.11 -10.58 -65.99
CA SER A 126 15.46 -11.11 -66.38
C SER A 126 16.38 -10.18 -67.19
N THR A 127 17.52 -9.80 -66.60
CA THR A 127 18.82 -9.58 -67.27
C THR A 127 19.98 -9.71 -66.25
N TYR A 128 21.13 -10.23 -66.68
CA TYR A 128 22.43 -10.43 -65.99
C TYR A 128 23.56 -9.93 -66.95
N PRO A 129 24.90 -10.16 -66.80
CA PRO A 129 25.75 -10.78 -65.75
C PRO A 129 26.89 -9.79 -65.26
N LEU A 130 28.03 -10.10 -64.60
CA LEU A 130 29.06 -11.16 -64.73
C LEU A 130 30.00 -11.32 -63.50
N THR A 131 30.21 -12.58 -63.07
CA THR A 131 31.46 -13.21 -62.53
C THR A 131 32.13 -12.65 -61.24
N ALA A 132 32.86 -13.42 -60.42
CA ALA A 132 33.46 -14.76 -60.64
C ALA A 132 33.47 -15.68 -59.39
N VAL A 133 33.36 -17.00 -59.63
CA VAL A 133 33.95 -18.18 -58.96
C VAL A 133 34.09 -18.22 -57.41
N GLY A 134 33.62 -19.25 -56.69
CA GLY A 134 32.83 -20.43 -57.13
C GLY A 134 32.89 -21.63 -56.16
N SER A 135 32.08 -22.65 -56.47
CA SER A 135 32.02 -24.01 -55.85
C SER A 135 31.49 -24.14 -54.41
N THR A 136 30.71 -25.14 -53.98
CA THR A 136 29.54 -25.87 -54.54
C THR A 136 29.21 -27.04 -53.57
N TYR A 137 28.04 -26.97 -52.90
CA TYR A 137 27.08 -28.07 -52.55
C TYR A 137 27.58 -29.45 -51.97
N GLN A 138 26.82 -30.24 -51.19
CA GLN A 138 25.45 -30.16 -50.65
C GLN A 138 25.19 -31.20 -49.52
N VAL A 139 24.01 -31.12 -48.89
CA VAL A 139 23.18 -32.24 -48.35
C VAL A 139 23.69 -33.04 -47.13
N SER A 140 22.87 -33.02 -46.07
CA SER A 140 22.70 -34.13 -45.12
C SER A 140 21.51 -34.99 -45.57
N PRO A 141 21.51 -36.32 -45.35
CA PRO A 141 20.57 -36.81 -44.33
C PRO A 141 20.97 -38.11 -43.58
N LEU A 142 20.25 -38.32 -42.46
CA LEU A 142 19.96 -39.60 -41.79
C LEU A 142 21.09 -40.36 -41.06
N ALA A 143 20.67 -41.13 -40.07
CA ALA A 143 21.51 -41.93 -39.18
C ALA A 143 21.24 -43.43 -39.36
N ILE A 144 22.24 -44.25 -39.05
CA ILE A 144 22.15 -45.71 -38.88
C ILE A 144 22.83 -46.06 -37.55
N VAL A 145 22.35 -47.12 -36.89
CA VAL A 145 22.70 -47.49 -35.51
C VAL A 145 23.67 -48.69 -35.48
N ASP A 146 24.55 -48.69 -34.46
CA ASP A 146 25.38 -49.77 -33.87
C ASP A 146 25.73 -51.02 -34.70
N PRO A 147 27.01 -51.44 -34.67
CA PRO A 147 27.25 -52.72 -34.02
C PRO A 147 28.47 -52.73 -33.07
N SER A 148 28.18 -52.91 -31.80
CA SER A 148 29.10 -53.39 -30.78
C SER A 148 29.59 -54.82 -31.10
N ARG A 149 30.92 -55.02 -31.19
CA ARG A 149 31.62 -56.29 -30.88
C ARG A 149 33.15 -56.22 -31.05
N PHE A 150 33.83 -57.05 -30.26
CA PHE A 150 35.26 -57.43 -30.31
C PHE A 150 36.32 -56.36 -30.07
N SER A 151 36.79 -56.33 -28.82
CA SER A 151 38.15 -56.82 -28.56
C SER A 151 38.16 -57.61 -27.25
N ASP A 152 37.76 -58.88 -27.33
CA ASP A 152 38.43 -59.90 -26.53
C ASP A 152 39.79 -60.14 -27.20
N ASP A 153 40.88 -60.15 -26.46
CA ASP A 153 42.06 -60.92 -26.83
C ASP A 153 42.79 -61.41 -25.56
N MET A 154 43.50 -62.53 -25.66
CA MET A 154 43.90 -63.29 -24.48
C MET A 154 45.08 -62.71 -23.70
N ALA A 155 45.05 -62.98 -22.39
CA ALA A 155 46.01 -62.53 -21.41
C ALA A 155 47.46 -62.98 -21.68
N MET A 156 48.42 -62.08 -21.41
CA MET A 156 49.62 -62.37 -20.61
C MET A 156 50.21 -61.08 -20.01
N LEU A 157 50.91 -61.22 -18.88
CA LEU A 157 51.70 -60.14 -18.26
C LEU A 157 53.00 -59.88 -19.04
N PRO A 158 53.51 -58.63 -19.02
CA PRO A 158 54.71 -58.43 -18.20
C PRO A 158 54.65 -57.17 -17.31
N GLN A 159 55.58 -57.09 -16.37
CA GLN A 159 55.63 -56.04 -15.34
C GLN A 159 56.38 -54.78 -15.79
N GLN A 160 55.68 -53.65 -15.81
CA GLN A 160 56.20 -52.31 -15.45
C GLN A 160 57.33 -51.67 -16.30
N PRO A 161 57.54 -50.34 -16.15
CA PRO A 161 58.43 -49.84 -15.09
C PRO A 161 57.70 -48.99 -14.02
N HIS A 162 57.99 -49.24 -12.73
CA HIS A 162 57.72 -48.27 -11.68
C HIS A 162 58.58 -47.03 -11.92
N LEU A 163 57.99 -45.83 -11.90
CA LEU A 163 58.75 -44.58 -11.88
C LEU A 163 59.40 -44.42 -10.50
N MET A 164 60.58 -45.01 -10.31
CA MET A 164 61.31 -44.95 -9.04
C MET A 164 61.91 -43.56 -8.81
N LEU A 165 61.21 -42.79 -7.99
CA LEU A 165 61.72 -41.58 -7.33
C LEU A 165 62.73 -42.01 -6.24
N SER A 166 63.83 -41.29 -6.07
CA SER A 166 64.97 -41.75 -5.26
C SER A 166 64.70 -41.81 -3.75
N GLY A 167 63.73 -41.04 -3.24
CA GLY A 167 63.22 -41.12 -1.86
C GLY A 167 61.99 -42.03 -1.70
N GLY A 168 61.57 -42.72 -2.77
CA GLY A 168 60.47 -43.70 -2.71
C GLY A 168 59.10 -43.05 -2.54
N LYS A 169 58.28 -43.60 -1.64
CA LYS A 169 56.87 -43.17 -1.48
C LYS A 169 56.73 -41.80 -0.79
N GLU A 170 57.73 -41.39 -0.02
CA GLU A 170 57.79 -40.08 0.64
C GLU A 170 57.84 -38.93 -0.38
N ASP A 171 58.53 -39.14 -1.52
CA ASP A 171 58.67 -38.15 -2.60
C ASP A 171 57.33 -37.76 -3.25
N LEU A 172 56.27 -38.54 -3.07
CA LEU A 172 54.93 -38.20 -3.60
C LEU A 172 54.37 -36.91 -2.96
N CYS A 173 54.66 -36.66 -1.68
CA CYS A 173 54.31 -35.38 -1.03
C CYS A 173 55.14 -34.22 -1.58
N ALA A 174 56.45 -34.44 -1.78
CA ALA A 174 57.33 -33.43 -2.36
C ALA A 174 56.95 -33.09 -3.81
N LEU A 175 56.57 -34.09 -4.62
CA LEU A 175 56.05 -33.90 -5.97
C LEU A 175 54.72 -33.15 -5.98
N ALA A 176 53.77 -33.46 -5.09
CA ALA A 176 52.51 -32.72 -5.01
C ALA A 176 52.75 -31.24 -4.67
N MET A 177 53.65 -30.95 -3.73
CA MET A 177 54.04 -29.57 -3.39
C MET A 177 54.81 -28.86 -4.53
N LEU A 178 55.62 -29.60 -5.30
CA LEU A 178 56.29 -29.09 -6.49
C LEU A 178 55.29 -28.81 -7.63
N GLU A 179 54.32 -29.69 -7.85
CA GLU A 179 53.27 -29.53 -8.86
C GLU A 179 52.41 -28.29 -8.54
N ASP A 180 52.01 -28.10 -7.28
CA ASP A 180 51.26 -26.90 -6.86
C ASP A 180 52.11 -25.62 -6.89
N SER A 181 53.42 -25.71 -6.65
CA SER A 181 54.35 -24.59 -6.85
C SER A 181 54.48 -24.25 -8.34
N VAL A 182 54.54 -25.26 -9.21
CA VAL A 182 54.57 -25.08 -10.67
C VAL A 182 53.23 -24.55 -11.21
N LYS A 183 52.08 -24.95 -10.65
CA LYS A 183 50.77 -24.33 -10.95
C LYS A 183 50.76 -22.85 -10.57
N LYS A 184 51.15 -22.51 -9.33
CA LYS A 184 51.24 -21.12 -8.85
C LYS A 184 52.15 -20.25 -9.73
N LEU A 185 53.28 -20.79 -10.19
CA LEU A 185 54.22 -20.06 -11.04
C LEU A 185 53.79 -19.96 -12.52
N LYS A 186 52.95 -20.87 -13.02
CA LYS A 186 52.49 -20.87 -14.43
C LYS A 186 51.22 -20.05 -14.71
N SER A 187 50.51 -19.56 -13.70
CA SER A 187 49.28 -18.77 -13.91
C SER A 187 49.17 -17.53 -13.02
N PRO A 188 49.67 -16.36 -13.44
CA PRO A 188 49.40 -15.07 -12.81
C PRO A 188 47.99 -14.55 -13.18
N LYS A 189 46.95 -15.31 -12.84
CA LYS A 189 45.54 -14.91 -12.91
C LYS A 189 44.81 -15.43 -11.69
N THR A 190 43.89 -14.62 -11.18
CA THR A 190 42.98 -14.98 -10.08
C THR A 190 42.27 -16.29 -10.38
N SER A 191 42.41 -17.27 -9.49
CA SER A 191 41.54 -18.45 -9.48
C SER A 191 40.08 -17.97 -9.44
N PRO A 192 39.17 -18.56 -10.25
CA PRO A 192 37.76 -18.28 -10.06
C PRO A 192 37.37 -18.63 -8.62
N GLY A 193 36.63 -17.74 -7.95
CA GLY A 193 36.03 -18.06 -6.67
C GLY A 193 35.15 -19.31 -6.81
N GLN A 194 34.97 -20.03 -5.69
CA GLN A 194 34.14 -21.24 -5.63
C GLN A 194 32.82 -21.00 -6.38
N ALA A 195 32.63 -21.68 -7.52
CA ALA A 195 31.57 -21.36 -8.45
C ALA A 195 30.21 -21.47 -7.75
N LEU A 196 29.44 -20.38 -7.77
CA LEU A 196 28.13 -20.31 -7.13
C LEU A 196 27.26 -21.44 -7.69
N SER A 197 26.58 -22.15 -6.79
CA SER A 197 25.60 -23.16 -7.19
C SER A 197 24.50 -22.51 -8.02
N LYS A 198 23.85 -23.28 -8.91
CA LYS A 198 22.73 -22.76 -9.71
C LYS A 198 21.66 -22.10 -8.82
N THR A 199 21.35 -22.70 -7.67
CA THR A 199 20.39 -22.15 -6.70
C THR A 199 20.86 -20.82 -6.10
N GLN A 200 22.14 -20.65 -5.79
CA GLN A 200 22.68 -19.34 -5.34
C GLN A 200 22.59 -18.28 -6.44
N ILE A 201 22.85 -18.64 -7.70
CA ILE A 201 22.72 -17.72 -8.84
C ILE A 201 21.26 -17.32 -9.06
N ASP A 202 20.35 -18.28 -9.08
CA ASP A 202 18.92 -18.03 -9.28
C ASP A 202 18.36 -17.17 -8.14
N CYS A 203 18.63 -17.48 -6.86
CA CYS A 203 18.20 -16.65 -5.73
C CYS A 203 18.81 -15.24 -5.76
N ALA A 204 20.07 -15.08 -6.16
CA ALA A 204 20.69 -13.76 -6.31
C ALA A 204 20.03 -12.92 -7.42
N PHE A 205 19.57 -13.57 -8.49
CA PHE A 205 18.77 -12.91 -9.53
C PHE A 205 17.33 -12.64 -9.10
N ASP A 206 16.72 -13.46 -8.24
CA ASP A 206 15.40 -13.19 -7.68
C ASP A 206 15.44 -11.99 -6.72
N TYR A 207 16.42 -11.88 -5.82
CA TYR A 207 16.61 -10.69 -4.98
C TYR A 207 16.89 -9.43 -5.82
N LEU A 208 17.64 -9.56 -6.92
CA LEU A 208 17.87 -8.45 -7.85
C LEU A 208 16.60 -8.07 -8.61
N ALA A 209 15.76 -9.05 -8.98
CA ALA A 209 14.48 -8.82 -9.63
C ALA A 209 13.50 -8.13 -8.68
N ASP A 210 13.38 -8.60 -7.44
CA ASP A 210 12.58 -7.98 -6.39
C ASP A 210 12.96 -6.51 -6.21
N TRP A 211 14.24 -6.20 -5.97
CA TRP A 211 14.70 -4.81 -5.85
C TRP A 211 14.39 -3.93 -7.09
N VAL A 212 14.56 -4.48 -8.30
CA VAL A 212 14.25 -3.76 -9.55
C VAL A 212 12.74 -3.52 -9.72
N TYR A 213 11.90 -4.48 -9.34
CA TYR A 213 10.44 -4.35 -9.42
C TYR A 213 9.90 -3.38 -8.36
N GLU A 214 10.35 -3.53 -7.11
CA GLU A 214 10.03 -2.63 -5.99
C GLU A 214 10.44 -1.18 -6.27
N SER A 215 11.58 -0.99 -6.93
CA SER A 215 12.06 0.32 -7.38
C SER A 215 11.12 1.04 -8.36
N CYS A 216 10.13 0.34 -8.95
CA CYS A 216 9.04 0.90 -9.76
C CYS A 216 9.51 1.89 -10.86
N GLY A 217 10.59 1.54 -11.57
CA GLY A 217 11.18 2.37 -12.62
C GLY A 217 12.21 3.41 -12.16
N SER A 218 12.52 3.51 -10.87
CA SER A 218 13.69 4.26 -10.36
C SER A 218 15.00 3.63 -10.87
N VAL A 219 15.03 2.29 -10.92
CA VAL A 219 16.05 1.50 -11.61
C VAL A 219 15.51 1.14 -13.00
N SER A 220 16.17 1.64 -14.06
CA SER A 220 15.84 1.24 -15.43
C SER A 220 16.35 -0.17 -15.74
N PHE A 221 15.57 -0.95 -16.49
CA PHE A 221 16.02 -2.22 -17.07
C PHE A 221 17.27 -2.09 -17.98
N THR A 222 17.60 -0.89 -18.48
CA THR A 222 18.87 -0.64 -19.19
C THR A 222 20.09 -0.55 -18.25
N SER A 223 19.90 -0.19 -16.98
CA SER A 223 20.98 -0.14 -15.98
C SER A 223 21.55 -1.54 -15.69
N LEU A 224 20.71 -2.57 -15.78
CA LEU A 224 21.13 -3.99 -15.67
C LEU A 224 22.06 -4.43 -16.81
N GLU A 225 22.06 -3.71 -17.93
CA GLU A 225 22.94 -3.98 -19.08
C GLU A 225 24.21 -3.12 -19.09
N HIS A 226 24.35 -2.20 -18.12
CA HIS A 226 25.46 -1.25 -18.05
C HIS A 226 26.82 -1.95 -17.86
N PRO A 227 27.89 -1.61 -18.62
CA PRO A 227 29.15 -2.32 -18.58
C PRO A 227 29.81 -2.42 -17.20
N LYS A 228 29.68 -1.40 -16.34
CA LYS A 228 30.21 -1.45 -14.96
C LYS A 228 29.42 -2.40 -14.06
N PHE A 229 28.09 -2.51 -14.24
CA PHE A 229 27.26 -3.47 -13.51
C PHE A 229 27.55 -4.91 -13.96
N ARG A 230 27.72 -5.13 -15.26
CA ARG A 230 28.19 -6.42 -15.81
C ARG A 230 29.57 -6.82 -15.28
N ALA A 231 30.50 -5.86 -15.17
CA ALA A 231 31.81 -6.11 -14.56
C ALA A 231 31.70 -6.46 -13.06
N PHE A 232 30.82 -5.80 -12.32
CA PHE A 232 30.53 -6.12 -10.91
C PHE A 232 29.95 -7.54 -10.76
N LEU A 233 28.93 -7.91 -11.55
CA LEU A 233 28.35 -9.27 -11.54
C LEU A 233 29.42 -10.35 -11.76
N ASN A 234 30.24 -10.19 -12.81
CA ASN A 234 31.34 -11.10 -13.10
C ASN A 234 32.35 -11.18 -11.94
N GLN A 235 32.61 -10.05 -11.25
CA GLN A 235 33.55 -9.98 -10.11
C GLN A 235 33.03 -10.68 -8.84
N VAL A 236 31.69 -10.76 -8.67
CA VAL A 236 31.05 -11.53 -7.58
C VAL A 236 30.65 -12.97 -7.99
N GLY A 237 31.03 -13.41 -9.20
CA GLY A 237 30.76 -14.76 -9.69
C GLY A 237 29.36 -14.99 -10.26
N LEU A 238 28.57 -13.93 -10.45
CA LEU A 238 27.26 -13.99 -11.10
C LEU A 238 27.37 -13.82 -12.63
N PRO A 239 26.54 -14.52 -13.43
CA PRO A 239 26.52 -14.34 -14.87
C PRO A 239 25.90 -12.99 -15.27
N VAL A 240 26.00 -12.64 -16.56
CA VAL A 240 25.42 -11.41 -17.10
C VAL A 240 23.89 -11.48 -17.10
N VAL A 241 23.24 -10.52 -16.46
CA VAL A 241 21.77 -10.38 -16.44
C VAL A 241 21.20 -10.15 -17.83
N SER A 242 20.12 -10.88 -18.14
CA SER A 242 19.34 -10.73 -19.37
C SER A 242 18.13 -9.84 -19.14
N LYS A 243 18.06 -8.70 -19.82
CA LYS A 243 16.89 -7.82 -19.82
C LYS A 243 15.59 -8.52 -20.27
N ARG A 244 15.69 -9.56 -21.13
CA ARG A 244 14.52 -10.34 -21.58
C ARG A 244 13.94 -11.24 -20.49
N ASP A 245 14.77 -11.68 -19.55
CA ASP A 245 14.36 -12.51 -18.41
C ASP A 245 13.58 -11.65 -17.39
N PHE A 246 14.17 -10.49 -17.05
CA PHE A 246 13.60 -9.51 -16.12
C PHE A 246 12.35 -8.78 -16.66
N VAL A 247 12.16 -8.69 -17.98
CA VAL A 247 10.98 -8.07 -18.64
C VAL A 247 10.08 -9.14 -19.29
N GLY A 248 10.15 -10.37 -18.78
CA GLY A 248 9.39 -11.54 -19.22
C GLY A 248 9.16 -12.49 -18.05
N GLY A 249 9.70 -13.71 -18.13
CA GLY A 249 9.39 -14.81 -17.21
C GLY A 249 9.44 -14.46 -15.72
N ARG A 250 10.48 -13.76 -15.23
CA ARG A 250 10.55 -13.39 -13.80
C ARG A 250 9.49 -12.36 -13.39
N LEU A 251 9.13 -11.43 -14.28
CA LEU A 251 8.08 -10.44 -14.03
C LEU A 251 6.70 -11.10 -14.01
N ASP A 252 6.45 -12.02 -14.94
CA ASP A 252 5.18 -12.76 -15.03
C ASP A 252 4.98 -13.70 -13.82
N VAL A 253 6.04 -14.39 -13.37
CA VAL A 253 6.00 -15.24 -12.16
C VAL A 253 5.77 -14.41 -10.90
N LYS A 254 6.59 -13.39 -10.64
CA LYS A 254 6.45 -12.52 -9.45
C LYS A 254 5.10 -11.80 -9.40
N TYR A 255 4.52 -11.46 -10.56
CA TYR A 255 3.19 -10.90 -10.65
C TYR A 255 2.10 -11.90 -10.24
N GLU A 256 2.08 -13.10 -10.81
CA GLU A 256 1.06 -14.10 -10.48
C GLU A 256 1.23 -14.65 -9.04
N GLU A 257 2.45 -14.68 -8.49
CA GLU A 257 2.70 -14.96 -7.06
C GLU A 257 2.04 -13.92 -6.16
N ALA A 258 2.40 -12.64 -6.31
CA ALA A 258 1.83 -11.54 -5.52
C ALA A 258 0.31 -11.42 -5.73
N ARG A 259 -0.18 -11.72 -6.93
CA ARG A 259 -1.61 -11.71 -7.25
C ARG A 259 -2.36 -12.87 -6.61
N ALA A 260 -1.82 -14.09 -6.63
CA ALA A 260 -2.44 -15.25 -6.01
C ALA A 260 -2.55 -15.07 -4.49
N GLU A 261 -1.53 -14.48 -3.86
CA GLU A 261 -1.58 -14.09 -2.45
C GLU A 261 -2.64 -13.01 -2.21
N SER A 262 -2.63 -11.92 -3.00
CA SER A 262 -3.60 -10.83 -2.87
C SER A 262 -5.06 -11.32 -3.04
N GLU A 263 -5.32 -12.17 -4.04
CA GLU A 263 -6.64 -12.78 -4.28
C GLU A 263 -7.01 -13.84 -3.21
N ALA A 264 -6.05 -14.44 -2.49
CA ALA A 264 -6.32 -15.25 -1.30
C ALA A 264 -6.69 -14.37 -0.10
N ARG A 265 -5.85 -13.38 0.26
CA ARG A 265 -6.10 -12.41 1.34
C ARG A 265 -7.48 -11.74 1.21
N ILE A 266 -7.92 -11.41 -0.01
CA ILE A 266 -9.25 -10.83 -0.28
C ILE A 266 -10.39 -11.85 -0.12
N ARG A 267 -10.19 -13.09 -0.58
CA ARG A 267 -11.20 -14.17 -0.53
C ARG A 267 -11.48 -14.66 0.89
N ASP A 268 -10.49 -14.61 1.77
CA ASP A 268 -10.62 -14.99 3.18
C ASP A 268 -11.30 -13.89 4.02
N ALA A 269 -11.42 -12.66 3.49
CA ALA A 269 -12.10 -11.55 4.16
C ALA A 269 -13.63 -11.58 3.94
N MET A 270 -14.41 -11.43 5.01
CA MET A 270 -15.87 -11.44 4.93
C MET A 270 -16.45 -10.25 4.14
N PHE A 271 -15.76 -9.11 4.14
CA PHE A 271 -16.10 -7.88 3.44
C PHE A 271 -14.86 -6.99 3.30
N PHE A 272 -14.93 -5.99 2.43
CA PHE A 272 -13.83 -5.06 2.15
C PHE A 272 -14.35 -3.67 1.71
N GLN A 273 -13.45 -2.69 1.70
CA GLN A 273 -13.68 -1.34 1.16
C GLN A 273 -12.75 -1.11 -0.03
N ILE A 274 -13.24 -0.50 -1.12
CA ILE A 274 -12.38 -0.04 -2.23
C ILE A 274 -11.84 1.35 -1.90
N ALA A 275 -10.55 1.60 -2.16
CA ALA A 275 -9.93 2.91 -2.08
C ALA A 275 -9.33 3.32 -3.44
N SER A 276 -9.57 4.56 -3.89
CA SER A 276 -9.13 5.01 -5.23
C SER A 276 -8.78 6.49 -5.35
N ASP A 277 -7.63 6.74 -5.99
CA ASP A 277 -6.94 8.03 -6.11
C ASP A 277 -6.44 8.23 -7.55
N GLY A 278 -6.20 9.47 -7.97
CA GLY A 278 -5.70 9.82 -9.29
C GLY A 278 -6.77 10.32 -10.28
N TRP A 279 -7.98 10.64 -9.80
CA TRP A 279 -9.09 11.11 -10.65
C TRP A 279 -9.00 12.59 -11.03
N LYS A 280 -8.14 13.35 -10.35
CA LYS A 280 -7.86 14.76 -10.66
C LYS A 280 -6.71 14.86 -11.67
N VAL A 281 -6.97 15.48 -12.82
CA VAL A 281 -5.92 15.91 -13.77
C VAL A 281 -4.88 16.79 -13.06
N LYS A 282 -3.61 16.41 -13.14
CA LYS A 282 -2.47 17.20 -12.63
C LYS A 282 -1.84 18.00 -13.77
N SER A 283 -1.93 19.33 -13.70
CA SER A 283 -1.55 20.25 -14.79
C SER A 283 -0.04 20.50 -14.96
N ASN A 284 0.82 19.84 -14.19
CA ASN A 284 2.26 20.12 -14.17
C ASN A 284 3.03 19.04 -14.95
N GLY A 285 3.84 19.46 -15.94
CA GLY A 285 4.98 18.64 -16.40
C GLY A 285 4.98 18.16 -17.86
N GLY A 286 4.61 18.99 -18.84
CA GLY A 286 5.15 18.95 -20.22
C GLY A 286 4.82 17.76 -21.16
N PHE A 287 4.46 16.57 -20.67
CA PHE A 287 4.34 15.35 -21.50
C PHE A 287 3.10 14.48 -21.17
N GLY A 288 1.96 14.86 -21.76
CA GLY A 288 0.78 13.98 -21.94
C GLY A 288 -0.26 14.03 -20.82
N ASP A 289 -1.53 14.15 -21.20
CA ASP A 289 -2.71 14.23 -20.29
C ASP A 289 -3.07 12.89 -19.59
N ILE A 290 -2.13 11.96 -19.44
CA ILE A 290 -2.38 10.60 -18.93
C ILE A 290 -2.35 10.61 -17.40
N ASN A 291 -3.53 10.45 -16.79
CA ASN A 291 -3.67 10.21 -15.36
C ASN A 291 -3.64 8.71 -15.07
N LEU A 292 -2.89 8.34 -14.03
CA LEU A 292 -2.95 7.02 -13.41
C LEU A 292 -3.99 7.04 -12.29
N ILE A 293 -5.10 6.34 -12.49
CA ILE A 293 -6.04 6.00 -11.42
C ILE A 293 -5.54 4.71 -10.76
N ASN A 294 -5.37 4.75 -9.45
CA ASN A 294 -5.11 3.59 -8.62
C ASN A 294 -6.41 3.04 -8.03
N LEU A 295 -6.56 1.72 -7.99
CA LEU A 295 -7.58 1.03 -7.19
C LEU A 295 -6.91 0.05 -6.22
N THR A 296 -7.29 0.17 -4.95
CA THR A 296 -6.79 -0.60 -3.80
C THR A 296 -7.97 -1.15 -3.00
N VAL A 297 -7.72 -2.14 -2.15
CA VAL A 297 -8.71 -2.83 -1.32
C VAL A 297 -8.24 -2.80 0.14
N ASN A 298 -9.03 -2.20 1.03
CA ASN A 298 -8.79 -2.24 2.48
C ASN A 298 -9.59 -3.40 3.09
N LEU A 299 -8.92 -4.23 3.89
CA LEU A 299 -9.50 -5.39 4.57
C LEU A 299 -9.78 -5.08 6.07
N PRO A 300 -10.67 -5.85 6.75
CA PRO A 300 -11.10 -5.54 8.12
C PRO A 300 -9.99 -5.70 9.17
N ASN A 301 -8.93 -6.46 8.84
CA ASN A 301 -7.73 -6.61 9.64
C ASN A 301 -6.76 -5.41 9.53
N GLY A 302 -7.09 -4.38 8.74
CA GLY A 302 -6.25 -3.19 8.50
C GLY A 302 -5.27 -3.32 7.33
N THR A 303 -5.17 -4.49 6.69
CA THR A 303 -4.31 -4.67 5.51
C THR A 303 -4.88 -3.92 4.30
N GLY A 304 -4.05 -3.12 3.63
CA GLY A 304 -4.35 -2.54 2.32
C GLY A 304 -3.65 -3.34 1.21
N LEU A 305 -4.37 -3.68 0.15
CA LEU A 305 -3.87 -4.44 -1.00
C LEU A 305 -4.05 -3.65 -2.29
N TYR A 306 -3.17 -3.83 -3.26
CA TYR A 306 -3.30 -3.20 -4.58
C TYR A 306 -4.16 -4.06 -5.51
N ARG A 307 -5.09 -3.47 -6.27
CA ARG A 307 -5.93 -4.24 -7.22
C ARG A 307 -5.57 -3.97 -8.68
N ARG A 308 -5.54 -2.72 -9.13
CA ARG A 308 -5.22 -2.36 -10.53
C ARG A 308 -4.87 -0.89 -10.73
N ALA A 309 -4.07 -0.67 -11.76
CA ALA A 309 -3.84 0.62 -12.41
C ALA A 309 -4.81 0.79 -13.59
N VAL A 310 -5.46 1.95 -13.70
CA VAL A 310 -6.25 2.35 -14.88
C VAL A 310 -5.68 3.65 -15.42
N PHE A 311 -5.26 3.66 -16.69
CA PHE A 311 -4.70 4.84 -17.36
C PHE A 311 -5.81 5.54 -18.15
N VAL A 312 -5.96 6.85 -17.95
CA VAL A 312 -6.99 7.66 -18.61
C VAL A 312 -6.41 8.98 -19.12
N SER A 313 -6.75 9.36 -20.35
CA SER A 313 -6.31 10.62 -20.95
C SER A 313 -7.37 11.70 -20.77
N GLY A 314 -6.97 12.87 -20.26
CA GLY A 314 -7.85 14.04 -20.14
C GLY A 314 -8.87 13.94 -18.99
N SER A 315 -10.04 14.58 -19.16
CA SER A 315 -11.06 14.73 -18.12
C SER A 315 -12.04 13.54 -18.08
N VAL A 316 -12.15 12.92 -16.91
CA VAL A 316 -12.96 11.70 -16.71
C VAL A 316 -14.42 12.04 -16.36
N PRO A 317 -15.43 11.55 -17.11
CA PRO A 317 -16.84 11.72 -16.75
C PRO A 317 -17.21 10.90 -15.50
N SER A 318 -18.13 11.39 -14.64
CA SER A 318 -18.52 10.65 -13.42
C SER A 318 -19.06 9.25 -13.72
N LYS A 319 -19.78 9.07 -14.83
CA LYS A 319 -20.32 7.76 -15.23
C LYS A 319 -19.22 6.74 -15.52
N TYR A 320 -18.07 7.17 -16.06
CA TYR A 320 -16.93 6.27 -16.26
C TYR A 320 -16.29 5.85 -14.92
N ALA A 321 -16.30 6.74 -13.91
CA ALA A 321 -15.92 6.36 -12.55
C ALA A 321 -16.91 5.34 -11.94
N GLU A 322 -18.22 5.54 -12.14
CA GLU A 322 -19.26 4.57 -11.73
C GLU A 322 -19.03 3.20 -12.38
N GLU A 323 -18.71 3.17 -13.67
CA GLU A 323 -18.40 1.97 -14.45
C GLU A 323 -17.12 1.26 -13.96
N ILE A 324 -16.01 1.97 -13.79
CA ILE A 324 -14.73 1.40 -13.31
C ILE A 324 -14.84 0.87 -11.87
N PHE A 325 -15.57 1.55 -10.98
CA PHE A 325 -15.84 1.03 -9.64
C PHE A 325 -16.67 -0.25 -9.69
N TRP A 326 -17.73 -0.29 -10.49
CA TRP A 326 -18.59 -1.47 -10.60
C TRP A 326 -17.90 -2.66 -11.27
N GLU A 327 -17.08 -2.42 -12.30
CA GLU A 327 -16.18 -3.40 -12.91
C GLU A 327 -15.22 -4.00 -11.87
N THR A 328 -14.66 -3.16 -10.99
CA THR A 328 -13.73 -3.61 -9.95
C THR A 328 -14.44 -4.40 -8.84
N ILE A 329 -15.66 -4.01 -8.43
CA ILE A 329 -16.46 -4.77 -7.45
C ILE A 329 -16.85 -6.14 -8.01
N THR A 330 -17.43 -6.18 -9.22
CA THR A 330 -17.85 -7.45 -9.85
C THR A 330 -16.66 -8.34 -10.20
N GLY A 331 -15.53 -7.75 -10.60
CA GLY A 331 -14.24 -8.43 -10.80
C GLY A 331 -13.50 -8.85 -9.52
N ILE A 332 -14.09 -8.64 -8.33
CA ILE A 332 -13.63 -9.22 -7.06
C ILE A 332 -14.68 -10.21 -6.53
N CYS A 333 -15.92 -9.77 -6.35
CA CYS A 333 -16.96 -10.55 -5.66
C CYS A 333 -17.69 -11.56 -6.57
N GLY A 334 -17.57 -11.45 -7.89
CA GLY A 334 -18.47 -12.11 -8.83
C GLY A 334 -19.92 -11.67 -8.58
N SER A 335 -20.74 -12.59 -8.07
CA SER A 335 -22.14 -12.33 -7.69
C SER A 335 -22.30 -11.76 -6.27
N LEU A 336 -21.32 -11.88 -5.37
CA LEU A 336 -21.43 -11.53 -3.95
C LEU A 336 -21.10 -10.04 -3.69
N VAL A 337 -21.62 -9.12 -4.50
CA VAL A 337 -21.30 -7.67 -4.45
C VAL A 337 -21.51 -7.02 -3.06
N GLN A 338 -22.32 -7.63 -2.20
CA GLN A 338 -22.51 -7.29 -0.78
C GLN A 338 -21.22 -7.33 0.07
N GLN A 339 -20.16 -8.02 -0.39
CA GLN A 339 -18.85 -8.02 0.26
C GLN A 339 -18.14 -6.65 0.14
N CYS A 340 -18.44 -5.86 -0.91
CA CYS A 340 -17.99 -4.47 -0.97
C CYS A 340 -18.95 -3.60 -0.14
N VAL A 341 -18.50 -3.17 1.04
CA VAL A 341 -19.29 -2.36 1.97
C VAL A 341 -19.08 -0.85 1.79
N GLY A 342 -18.21 -0.43 0.88
CA GLY A 342 -18.03 1.00 0.57
C GLY A 342 -16.84 1.31 -0.32
N ILE A 343 -16.81 2.55 -0.82
CA ILE A 343 -15.76 3.11 -1.67
C ILE A 343 -15.27 4.42 -1.06
N VAL A 344 -13.97 4.60 -0.85
CA VAL A 344 -13.36 5.90 -0.53
C VAL A 344 -12.54 6.40 -1.71
N ALA A 345 -12.91 7.56 -2.26
CA ALA A 345 -12.24 8.08 -3.45
C ALA A 345 -12.15 9.61 -3.47
N ASP A 346 -11.41 10.13 -4.45
CA ASP A 346 -11.30 11.56 -4.73
C ASP A 346 -12.66 12.25 -4.85
N ARG A 347 -12.75 13.49 -4.36
CA ARG A 347 -13.95 14.34 -4.44
C ARG A 347 -14.41 14.57 -5.88
N PHE A 348 -13.52 14.45 -6.86
CA PHE A 348 -13.88 14.49 -8.29
C PHE A 348 -14.90 13.40 -8.66
N THR A 349 -14.88 12.27 -7.95
CA THR A 349 -15.86 11.18 -8.06
C THR A 349 -17.10 11.35 -7.16
N ALA A 350 -17.27 12.45 -6.42
CA ALA A 350 -18.35 12.58 -5.43
C ALA A 350 -19.78 12.39 -5.99
N LYS A 351 -20.00 12.67 -7.28
CA LYS A 351 -21.25 12.32 -7.98
C LYS A 351 -21.39 10.81 -8.19
N ALA A 352 -20.31 10.14 -8.62
CA ALA A 352 -20.26 8.69 -8.79
C ALA A 352 -20.49 7.94 -7.47
N LEU A 353 -19.77 8.35 -6.42
CA LEU A 353 -19.89 7.82 -5.06
C LEU A 353 -21.35 7.89 -4.56
N ARG A 354 -21.99 9.06 -4.68
CA ARG A 354 -23.40 9.25 -4.32
C ARG A 354 -24.36 8.43 -5.19
N ASN A 355 -24.15 8.36 -6.50
CA ASN A 355 -25.00 7.57 -7.39
C ASN A 355 -24.95 6.08 -7.01
N LEU A 356 -23.76 5.55 -6.76
CA LEU A 356 -23.55 4.15 -6.36
C LEU A 356 -24.14 3.85 -4.98
N GLU A 357 -24.03 4.75 -4.01
CA GLU A 357 -24.60 4.56 -2.67
C GLU A 357 -26.14 4.66 -2.67
N ASN A 358 -26.70 5.56 -3.47
CA ASN A 358 -28.16 5.64 -3.67
C ASN A 358 -28.74 4.37 -4.32
N GLN A 359 -27.97 3.71 -5.20
CA GLN A 359 -28.37 2.45 -5.86
C GLN A 359 -28.17 1.22 -4.97
N ASN A 360 -27.17 1.25 -4.06
CA ASN A 360 -26.72 0.10 -3.29
C ASN A 360 -26.73 0.45 -1.80
N HIS A 361 -27.91 0.34 -1.17
CA HIS A 361 -28.17 0.91 0.16
C HIS A 361 -27.26 0.42 1.30
N TRP A 362 -26.56 -0.71 1.14
CA TRP A 362 -25.60 -1.25 2.10
C TRP A 362 -24.21 -0.58 2.03
N MET A 363 -23.89 0.14 0.96
CA MET A 363 -22.58 0.76 0.78
C MET A 363 -22.46 2.10 1.53
N ILE A 364 -21.23 2.43 1.92
CA ILE A 364 -20.80 3.70 2.50
C ILE A 364 -19.76 4.35 1.57
N ASN A 365 -20.13 5.40 0.83
CA ASN A 365 -19.25 5.98 -0.18
C ASN A 365 -18.74 7.38 0.21
N LEU A 366 -17.42 7.51 0.30
CA LEU A 366 -16.74 8.57 1.04
C LEU A 366 -15.81 9.40 0.15
N SER A 367 -15.88 10.72 0.29
CA SER A 367 -14.84 11.59 -0.26
C SER A 367 -13.59 11.56 0.62
N CYS A 368 -12.42 11.35 0.01
CA CYS A 368 -11.13 11.26 0.69
C CYS A 368 -10.82 12.52 1.52
N GLN A 369 -10.54 12.34 2.82
CA GLN A 369 -10.31 13.44 3.75
C GLN A 369 -9.00 14.17 3.53
N LEU A 370 -7.94 13.49 3.05
CA LEU A 370 -6.69 14.12 2.66
C LEU A 370 -6.91 15.22 1.61
N GLN A 371 -7.68 14.92 0.57
CA GLN A 371 -8.07 15.88 -0.46
C GLN A 371 -9.10 16.90 0.05
N GLY A 372 -9.99 16.48 0.97
CA GLY A 372 -10.93 17.35 1.67
C GLY A 372 -10.23 18.49 2.43
N LEU A 373 -9.22 18.16 3.23
CA LEU A 373 -8.41 19.07 4.02
C LEU A 373 -7.48 19.91 3.14
N THR A 374 -6.69 19.29 2.25
CA THR A 374 -5.76 20.01 1.35
C THR A 374 -6.48 21.05 0.49
N SER A 375 -7.75 20.81 0.14
CA SER A 375 -8.57 21.78 -0.58
C SER A 375 -8.87 23.07 0.20
N LEU A 376 -8.72 23.11 1.53
CA LEU A 376 -8.94 24.32 2.33
C LEU A 376 -8.03 25.46 1.88
N ILE A 377 -6.78 25.17 1.53
CA ILE A 377 -5.83 26.14 0.98
C ILE A 377 -6.42 26.88 -0.24
N LYS A 378 -7.15 26.15 -1.10
CA LYS A 378 -7.82 26.68 -2.30
C LYS A 378 -9.19 27.33 -2.03
N ASP A 379 -9.83 27.04 -0.90
CA ASP A 379 -11.01 27.78 -0.46
C ASP A 379 -10.57 29.10 0.22
N PHE A 380 -9.59 29.06 1.14
CA PHE A 380 -9.00 30.24 1.79
C PHE A 380 -8.42 31.23 0.75
N SER A 381 -7.65 30.78 -0.23
CA SER A 381 -7.06 31.66 -1.25
C SER A 381 -8.08 32.34 -2.17
N LYS A 382 -9.32 31.86 -2.20
CA LYS A 382 -10.43 32.46 -2.97
C LYS A 382 -11.30 33.38 -2.12
N GLU A 383 -11.51 33.01 -0.86
CA GLU A 383 -12.53 33.63 0.00
C GLU A 383 -11.97 34.63 1.03
N LEU A 384 -10.72 34.50 1.47
CA LEU A 384 -10.11 35.42 2.43
C LEU A 384 -9.41 36.60 1.71
N PRO A 385 -9.74 37.86 2.02
CA PRO A 385 -9.08 39.03 1.41
C PRO A 385 -7.56 39.07 1.66
N LEU A 386 -7.13 38.62 2.84
CA LEU A 386 -5.71 38.52 3.24
C LEU A 386 -4.87 37.76 2.20
N PHE A 387 -5.32 36.57 1.79
CA PHE A 387 -4.60 35.75 0.79
C PHE A 387 -4.42 36.49 -0.54
N ARG A 388 -5.43 37.28 -0.94
CA ARG A 388 -5.35 38.08 -2.18
C ARG A 388 -4.35 39.23 -2.03
N SER A 389 -4.48 40.02 -0.96
CA SER A 389 -3.56 41.13 -0.64
C SER A 389 -2.11 40.69 -0.63
N VAL A 390 -1.79 39.62 0.13
CA VAL A 390 -0.44 39.05 0.23
C VAL A 390 0.06 38.54 -1.12
N SER A 391 -0.79 37.87 -1.91
CA SER A 391 -0.42 37.37 -3.24
C SER A 391 -0.10 38.50 -4.22
N GLU A 392 -0.94 39.54 -4.27
CA GLU A 392 -0.78 40.70 -5.18
C GLU A 392 0.45 41.54 -4.80
N ASN A 393 0.67 41.76 -3.50
CA ASN A 393 1.86 42.45 -2.98
C ASN A 393 3.14 41.66 -3.26
N CYS A 394 3.15 40.35 -3.00
CA CYS A 394 4.30 39.50 -3.28
C CYS A 394 4.60 39.39 -4.79
N PHE A 395 3.56 39.30 -5.63
CA PHE A 395 3.73 39.33 -7.09
C PHE A 395 4.39 40.64 -7.54
N LYS A 396 3.94 41.78 -7.01
CA LYS A 396 4.49 43.12 -7.31
C LYS A 396 5.96 43.21 -6.88
N LEU A 397 6.27 42.81 -5.66
CA LEU A 397 7.62 42.76 -5.10
C LEU A 397 8.56 41.90 -5.95
N ALA A 398 8.23 40.62 -6.15
CA ALA A 398 9.08 39.70 -6.91
C ALA A 398 9.23 40.10 -8.38
N SER A 399 8.17 40.64 -9.01
CA SER A 399 8.25 41.19 -10.36
C SER A 399 9.16 42.41 -10.46
N PHE A 400 9.18 43.30 -9.45
CA PHE A 400 10.07 44.45 -9.44
C PHE A 400 11.54 44.02 -9.29
N ILE A 401 11.84 43.16 -8.30
CA ILE A 401 13.19 42.64 -8.05
C ILE A 401 13.74 41.90 -9.27
N ASN A 402 12.97 40.97 -9.86
CA ASN A 402 13.44 40.14 -10.96
C ASN A 402 13.67 40.93 -12.26
N ASN A 403 12.80 41.89 -12.61
CA ASN A 403 12.84 42.56 -13.91
C ASN A 403 13.80 43.75 -13.96
N LYS A 404 14.06 44.43 -12.83
CA LYS A 404 14.96 45.60 -12.79
C LYS A 404 16.41 45.15 -12.63
N THR A 405 17.17 45.05 -13.73
CA THR A 405 18.56 44.56 -13.73
C THR A 405 19.48 45.11 -12.62
N PRO A 406 19.53 46.43 -12.30
CA PRO A 406 20.35 46.92 -11.19
C PRO A 406 19.93 46.35 -9.83
N ILE A 407 18.63 46.25 -9.60
CA ILE A 407 18.03 45.73 -8.36
C ILE A 407 18.25 44.23 -8.24
N ARG A 408 18.05 43.47 -9.32
CA ARG A 408 18.35 42.03 -9.39
C ARG A 408 19.81 41.73 -9.06
N ASN A 409 20.74 42.50 -9.62
CA ASN A 409 22.17 42.30 -9.37
C ASN A 409 22.54 42.60 -7.91
N SER A 410 21.94 43.65 -7.33
CA SER A 410 22.07 43.98 -5.90
C SER A 410 21.47 42.88 -5.00
N PHE A 411 20.30 42.35 -5.38
CA PHE A 411 19.62 41.27 -4.67
C PHE A 411 20.44 39.97 -4.68
N HIS A 412 20.95 39.54 -5.84
CA HIS A 412 21.83 38.38 -5.94
C HIS A 412 23.12 38.54 -5.11
N LYS A 413 23.70 39.76 -5.07
CA LYS A 413 24.86 40.10 -4.21
C LYS A 413 24.54 39.85 -2.73
N TYR A 414 23.40 40.33 -2.23
CA TYR A 414 23.04 40.15 -0.81
C TYR A 414 22.51 38.74 -0.49
N GLN A 415 21.85 38.04 -1.42
CA GLN A 415 21.56 36.61 -1.25
C GLN A 415 22.85 35.81 -1.08
N LEU A 416 23.84 36.03 -1.95
CA LEU A 416 25.13 35.33 -1.90
C LEU A 416 25.89 35.62 -0.59
N GLN A 417 25.78 36.84 -0.08
CA GLN A 417 26.38 37.26 1.19
C GLN A 417 25.72 36.60 2.42
N GLU A 418 24.39 36.58 2.50
CA GLU A 418 23.67 36.12 3.69
C GLU A 418 23.41 34.60 3.68
N TYR A 419 23.30 33.97 2.50
CA TYR A 419 22.84 32.58 2.33
C TYR A 419 23.78 31.68 1.51
N GLY A 420 24.81 32.22 0.87
CA GLY A 420 25.78 31.44 0.07
C GLY A 420 25.26 30.93 -1.28
N ASN A 421 24.04 31.29 -1.66
CA ASN A 421 23.45 31.04 -2.97
C ASN A 421 22.76 32.32 -3.50
N ALA A 422 22.38 32.34 -4.78
CA ALA A 422 21.66 33.46 -5.38
C ALA A 422 20.72 32.96 -6.48
N GLY A 423 19.57 33.60 -6.64
CA GLY A 423 18.57 33.19 -7.62
C GLY A 423 17.32 34.06 -7.64
N LEU A 424 16.66 34.07 -8.80
CA LEU A 424 15.39 34.76 -9.02
C LEU A 424 14.30 34.22 -8.08
N LEU A 425 13.48 35.13 -7.54
CA LEU A 425 12.26 34.77 -6.83
C LEU A 425 11.29 34.09 -7.82
N ARG A 426 10.71 32.93 -7.48
CA ARG A 426 9.81 32.22 -8.41
C ARG A 426 8.46 32.93 -8.49
N VAL A 427 8.14 33.50 -9.65
CA VAL A 427 6.88 34.22 -9.91
C VAL A 427 5.91 33.34 -10.71
N PRO A 428 4.64 33.17 -10.27
CA PRO A 428 3.65 32.41 -11.02
C PRO A 428 3.16 33.17 -12.26
N SER A 429 2.72 32.45 -13.30
CA SER A 429 1.93 33.06 -14.37
C SER A 429 0.53 33.43 -13.85
N ARG A 430 0.04 34.63 -14.23
CA ARG A 430 -1.28 35.16 -13.84
C ARG A 430 -2.48 34.28 -14.23
N GLU A 431 -2.28 33.34 -15.17
CA GLU A 431 -3.31 32.37 -15.55
C GLU A 431 -3.46 31.24 -14.50
N TYR A 432 -2.37 30.90 -13.79
CA TYR A 432 -2.32 29.78 -12.85
C TYR A 432 -2.87 30.13 -11.46
N GLU A 433 -2.80 31.40 -11.05
CA GLU A 433 -3.27 31.92 -9.74
C GLU A 433 -4.72 31.48 -9.39
N LYS A 434 -5.59 31.36 -10.41
CA LYS A 434 -7.00 30.97 -10.23
C LYS A 434 -7.22 29.45 -10.10
N MET A 435 -6.23 28.66 -10.53
CA MET A 435 -6.26 27.20 -10.68
C MET A 435 -5.54 26.49 -9.51
N ASP A 436 -4.36 26.95 -9.10
CA ASP A 436 -3.59 26.37 -8.00
C ASP A 436 -2.88 27.44 -7.17
N PHE A 437 -2.83 27.25 -5.86
CA PHE A 437 -2.10 28.11 -4.93
C PHE A 437 -0.66 27.62 -4.69
N GLY A 438 -0.31 26.40 -5.11
CA GLY A 438 1.05 25.85 -4.97
C GLY A 438 2.15 26.80 -5.49
N PRO A 439 2.10 27.27 -6.75
CA PRO A 439 3.07 28.21 -7.29
C PRO A 439 3.10 29.57 -6.56
N VAL A 440 1.96 30.04 -6.06
CA VAL A 440 1.87 31.29 -5.28
C VAL A 440 2.55 31.11 -3.93
N TYR A 441 2.26 30.03 -3.21
CA TYR A 441 2.91 29.69 -1.94
C TYR A 441 4.45 29.58 -2.09
N THR A 442 4.94 29.01 -3.20
CA THR A 442 6.38 28.96 -3.50
C THR A 442 7.00 30.35 -3.60
N MET A 443 6.31 31.33 -4.19
CA MET A 443 6.74 32.74 -4.22
C MET A 443 6.79 33.35 -2.81
N LEU A 444 5.84 33.00 -1.93
CA LEU A 444 5.80 33.49 -0.54
C LEU A 444 7.00 32.95 0.27
N GLU A 445 7.34 31.66 0.12
CA GLU A 445 8.52 31.04 0.71
C GLU A 445 9.83 31.69 0.23
N ASP A 446 9.96 31.95 -1.08
CA ASP A 446 11.15 32.60 -1.67
C ASP A 446 11.35 34.03 -1.12
N ILE A 447 10.26 34.78 -0.94
CA ILE A 447 10.29 36.15 -0.37
C ILE A 447 10.61 36.11 1.13
N MET A 448 9.97 35.23 1.90
CA MET A 448 10.21 35.12 3.34
C MET A 448 11.64 34.66 3.65
N SER A 449 12.13 33.65 2.95
CA SER A 449 13.52 33.18 3.08
C SER A 449 14.55 34.24 2.69
N SER A 450 14.22 35.13 1.73
CA SER A 450 15.08 36.21 1.26
C SER A 450 14.92 37.55 2.02
N ALA A 451 14.11 37.60 3.09
CA ALA A 451 13.70 38.86 3.73
C ALA A 451 14.87 39.77 4.14
N ARG A 452 16.00 39.18 4.60
CA ARG A 452 17.18 39.96 4.98
C ARG A 452 17.92 40.56 3.78
N ALA A 453 18.07 39.79 2.70
CA ALA A 453 18.64 40.31 1.46
C ALA A 453 17.77 41.44 0.86
N LEU A 454 16.43 41.32 0.93
CA LEU A 454 15.49 42.36 0.48
C LEU A 454 15.65 43.67 1.27
N GLN A 455 15.85 43.60 2.60
CA GLN A 455 16.16 44.78 3.42
C GLN A 455 17.50 45.43 3.04
N LEU A 456 18.55 44.64 2.78
CA LEU A 456 19.87 45.15 2.41
C LEU A 456 19.87 45.81 1.02
N VAL A 457 19.07 45.29 0.08
CA VAL A 457 18.87 45.89 -1.26
C VAL A 457 18.40 47.33 -1.18
N LEU A 458 17.50 47.69 -0.24
CA LEU A 458 17.03 49.07 -0.08
C LEU A 458 18.13 50.08 0.29
N LEU A 459 19.20 49.61 0.92
CA LEU A 459 20.30 50.45 1.40
C LEU A 459 21.37 50.70 0.32
N ASP A 460 21.35 49.92 -0.76
CA ASP A 460 22.36 49.95 -1.83
C ASP A 460 22.19 51.16 -2.76
N GLU A 461 23.31 51.71 -3.24
CA GLU A 461 23.30 52.82 -4.20
C GLU A 461 22.53 52.49 -5.49
N SER A 462 22.54 51.21 -5.92
CA SER A 462 21.75 50.78 -7.08
C SER A 462 20.24 51.02 -6.89
N TYR A 463 19.74 50.89 -5.66
CA TYR A 463 18.33 51.12 -5.34
C TYR A 463 18.01 52.61 -5.30
N LYS A 464 18.89 53.40 -4.68
CA LYS A 464 18.74 54.86 -4.59
C LYS A 464 18.65 55.51 -5.97
N ILE A 465 19.49 55.08 -6.92
CA ILE A 465 19.45 55.55 -8.31
C ILE A 465 18.10 55.23 -8.97
N VAL A 466 17.68 53.95 -8.96
CA VAL A 466 16.39 53.53 -9.54
C VAL A 466 15.20 54.21 -8.85
N SER A 467 15.32 54.58 -7.57
CA SER A 467 14.27 55.26 -6.81
C SER A 467 14.00 56.71 -7.21
N MET A 468 14.89 57.33 -7.98
CA MET A 468 14.66 58.63 -8.60
C MET A 468 13.91 58.53 -9.94
N GLU A 469 13.89 57.34 -10.57
CA GLU A 469 13.33 57.12 -11.91
C GLU A 469 11.96 56.43 -11.90
N ASP A 470 11.73 55.47 -11.00
CA ASP A 470 10.53 54.63 -11.00
C ASP A 470 9.70 54.78 -9.71
N PRO A 471 8.46 55.29 -9.75
CA PRO A 471 7.62 55.43 -8.55
C PRO A 471 7.29 54.09 -7.88
N THR A 472 7.28 52.98 -8.62
CA THR A 472 7.05 51.62 -8.09
C THR A 472 8.07 51.24 -7.01
N SER A 473 9.29 51.77 -7.11
CA SER A 473 10.35 51.52 -6.13
C SER A 473 9.98 52.04 -4.73
N ARG A 474 9.28 53.17 -4.63
CA ARG A 474 8.87 53.73 -3.34
C ARG A 474 7.87 52.82 -2.66
N GLU A 475 6.85 52.40 -3.41
CA GLU A 475 5.81 51.50 -2.94
C GLU A 475 6.37 50.12 -2.53
N VAL A 476 7.45 49.66 -3.19
CA VAL A 476 8.17 48.43 -2.83
C VAL A 476 9.06 48.62 -1.60
N ALA A 477 9.72 49.77 -1.44
CA ALA A 477 10.51 50.08 -0.25
C ALA A 477 9.62 50.26 1.00
N GLU A 478 8.48 50.94 0.86
CA GLU A 478 7.45 51.07 1.89
C GLU A 478 6.91 49.69 2.30
N MET A 479 6.61 48.80 1.34
CA MET A 479 6.16 47.43 1.60
C MET A 479 7.21 46.57 2.32
N ILE A 480 8.49 46.64 1.93
CA ILE A 480 9.58 45.91 2.61
C ILE A 480 9.84 46.47 4.02
N GLY A 481 9.61 47.77 4.23
CA GLY A 481 9.74 48.43 5.53
C GLY A 481 8.54 48.23 6.48
N ASP A 482 7.36 47.89 5.95
CA ASP A 482 6.15 47.70 6.74
C ASP A 482 6.14 46.36 7.50
N VAL A 483 5.94 46.44 8.82
CA VAL A 483 5.80 45.27 9.70
C VAL A 483 4.46 44.55 9.44
N GLY A 484 3.43 45.26 8.99
CA GLY A 484 2.13 44.68 8.61
C GLY A 484 2.27 43.67 7.46
N PHE A 485 2.93 44.06 6.37
CA PHE A 485 3.22 43.17 5.23
C PHE A 485 3.89 41.86 5.66
N TRP A 486 4.94 41.91 6.50
CA TRP A 486 5.63 40.69 6.97
C TRP A 486 4.77 39.84 7.92
N ASN A 487 3.95 40.47 8.78
CA ASN A 487 2.98 39.77 9.63
C ASN A 487 1.90 39.05 8.80
N ASP A 488 1.35 39.72 7.80
CA ASP A 488 0.33 39.17 6.89
C ASP A 488 0.91 38.03 6.03
N LEU A 489 2.18 38.13 5.65
CA LEU A 489 2.92 37.07 4.95
C LEU A 489 3.11 35.83 5.84
N ASP A 490 3.54 35.99 7.10
CA ASP A 490 3.59 34.88 8.08
C ASP A 490 2.19 34.32 8.33
N ALA A 491 1.14 35.15 8.41
CA ALA A 491 -0.23 34.68 8.59
C ALA A 491 -0.63 33.68 7.49
N VAL A 492 -0.44 34.04 6.22
CA VAL A 492 -0.74 33.16 5.08
C VAL A 492 0.18 31.93 5.05
N GLN A 493 1.48 32.10 5.30
CA GLN A 493 2.46 31.01 5.31
C GLN A 493 2.14 29.99 6.42
N SER A 494 1.98 30.46 7.66
CA SER A 494 1.63 29.68 8.85
C SER A 494 0.34 28.88 8.64
N LEU A 495 -0.73 29.46 8.07
CA LEU A 495 -1.98 28.73 7.85
C LEU A 495 -1.82 27.62 6.81
N VAL A 496 -1.15 27.91 5.69
CA VAL A 496 -0.96 26.89 4.63
C VAL A 496 -0.01 25.78 5.10
N LYS A 497 0.99 26.10 5.91
CA LYS A 497 1.88 25.13 6.58
C LYS A 497 1.09 24.22 7.54
N LEU A 498 0.28 24.79 8.42
CA LEU A 498 -0.60 24.06 9.35
C LEU A 498 -1.51 23.04 8.62
N ILE A 499 -2.12 23.44 7.51
CA ILE A 499 -2.95 22.54 6.68
C ILE A 499 -2.10 21.44 6.01
N LYS A 500 -0.88 21.75 5.55
CA LYS A 500 0.05 20.76 4.96
C LYS A 500 0.55 19.74 5.98
N GLU A 501 0.89 20.17 7.19
CA GLU A 501 1.36 19.30 8.27
C GLU A 501 0.26 18.32 8.68
N MET A 502 -0.96 18.81 8.93
CA MET A 502 -2.12 17.93 9.20
C MET A 502 -2.45 17.00 8.01
N ALA A 503 -2.25 17.44 6.76
CA ALA A 503 -2.42 16.58 5.59
C ALA A 503 -1.36 15.46 5.53
N GLN A 504 -0.11 15.74 5.87
CA GLN A 504 0.95 14.73 5.97
C GLN A 504 0.64 13.70 7.06
N GLU A 505 0.17 14.15 8.23
CA GLU A 505 -0.27 13.24 9.31
C GLU A 505 -1.42 12.32 8.84
N ILE A 506 -2.41 12.85 8.11
CA ILE A 506 -3.48 12.06 7.51
C ILE A 506 -2.98 11.06 6.44
N GLU A 507 -1.97 11.40 5.64
CA GLU A 507 -1.40 10.49 4.64
C GLU A 507 -0.57 9.35 5.26
N ILE A 508 0.06 9.62 6.41
CA ILE A 508 0.83 8.65 7.20
C ILE A 508 -0.10 7.73 7.99
N GLU A 509 -0.99 8.30 8.80
CA GLU A 509 -1.81 7.55 9.77
C GLU A 509 -3.09 6.93 9.15
N ARG A 510 -3.41 7.26 7.88
CA ARG A 510 -4.52 6.71 7.07
C ARG A 510 -5.85 6.59 7.83
N PRO A 511 -6.39 7.69 8.38
CA PRO A 511 -7.40 7.66 9.42
C PRO A 511 -8.68 6.89 9.08
N LEU A 512 -9.26 6.27 10.11
CA LEU A 512 -10.52 5.55 10.05
C LEU A 512 -11.72 6.51 10.15
N VAL A 513 -12.90 6.09 9.69
CA VAL A 513 -14.10 6.95 9.61
C VAL A 513 -14.54 7.54 10.96
N GLY A 514 -14.32 6.84 12.07
CA GLY A 514 -14.58 7.37 13.42
C GLY A 514 -13.64 8.52 13.83
N GLN A 515 -12.45 8.62 13.23
CA GLN A 515 -11.47 9.68 13.51
C GLN A 515 -11.82 11.01 12.82
N CYS A 516 -12.72 11.00 11.83
CA CYS A 516 -13.05 12.18 11.04
C CYS A 516 -13.55 13.36 11.88
N LEU A 517 -14.49 13.14 12.81
CA LEU A 517 -15.03 14.24 13.63
C LEU A 517 -13.93 14.88 14.52
N PRO A 518 -13.18 14.11 15.35
CA PRO A 518 -12.02 14.63 16.06
C PRO A 518 -11.01 15.41 15.22
N LEU A 519 -10.67 14.92 14.01
CA LEU A 519 -9.71 15.61 13.12
C LEU A 519 -10.22 16.97 12.62
N TRP A 520 -11.53 17.10 12.36
CA TRP A 520 -12.14 18.38 11.99
C TRP A 520 -12.30 19.34 13.18
N ASP A 521 -12.42 18.83 14.40
CA ASP A 521 -12.44 19.64 15.63
C ASP A 521 -11.05 20.11 16.05
N GLU A 522 -10.02 19.27 15.89
CA GLU A 522 -8.61 19.65 16.07
C GLU A 522 -8.21 20.75 15.07
N LEU A 523 -8.63 20.63 13.81
CA LEU A 523 -8.49 21.68 12.82
C LEU A 523 -9.17 22.98 13.27
N ARG A 524 -10.42 22.92 13.75
CA ARG A 524 -11.16 24.11 14.22
C ARG A 524 -10.41 24.81 15.36
N ALA A 525 -9.87 24.06 16.33
CA ALA A 525 -9.04 24.61 17.40
C ALA A 525 -7.76 25.27 16.85
N LYS A 526 -6.96 24.54 16.06
CA LYS A 526 -5.72 25.04 15.43
C LYS A 526 -5.95 26.31 14.59
N VAL A 527 -7.07 26.41 13.87
CA VAL A 527 -7.45 27.59 13.08
C VAL A 527 -7.88 28.76 13.98
N LYS A 528 -8.61 28.51 15.08
CA LYS A 528 -8.98 29.53 16.06
C LYS A 528 -7.75 30.13 16.77
N ASP A 529 -6.79 29.29 17.13
CA ASP A 529 -5.51 29.73 17.71
C ASP A 529 -4.70 30.57 16.69
N TRP A 530 -4.72 30.20 15.41
CA TRP A 530 -4.13 31.00 14.33
C TRP A 530 -4.82 32.36 14.15
N CYS A 531 -6.16 32.42 14.12
CA CYS A 531 -6.91 33.69 14.08
C CYS A 531 -6.53 34.59 15.27
N SER A 532 -6.36 33.98 16.45
CA SER A 532 -5.97 34.67 17.69
C SER A 532 -4.52 35.19 17.63
N LYS A 533 -3.55 34.43 17.08
CA LYS A 533 -2.16 34.89 16.88
C LYS A 533 -2.10 36.14 16.00
N PHE A 534 -2.84 36.15 14.89
CA PHE A 534 -2.72 37.16 13.84
C PHE A 534 -3.81 38.25 13.87
N HIS A 535 -4.70 38.25 14.88
CA HIS A 535 -5.79 39.22 15.05
C HIS A 535 -6.79 39.26 13.87
N ILE A 536 -7.08 38.09 13.29
CA ILE A 536 -7.95 37.92 12.12
C ILE A 536 -9.37 37.56 12.56
N ASP A 537 -10.38 38.08 11.86
CA ASP A 537 -11.80 37.74 12.10
C ASP A 537 -12.04 36.23 11.98
N GLU A 538 -12.38 35.60 13.11
CA GLU A 538 -12.71 34.19 13.18
C GLU A 538 -13.95 33.84 12.34
N GLY A 539 -14.95 34.74 12.27
CA GLY A 539 -16.23 34.46 11.60
C GLY A 539 -16.10 34.24 10.10
N ALA A 540 -15.27 35.02 9.41
CA ALA A 540 -14.95 34.82 8.00
C ALA A 540 -14.23 33.48 7.75
N VAL A 541 -13.28 33.11 8.62
CA VAL A 541 -12.42 31.92 8.45
C VAL A 541 -13.18 30.64 8.80
N GLU A 542 -13.92 30.62 9.91
CA GLU A 542 -14.80 29.50 10.31
C GLU A 542 -15.83 29.21 9.21
N LYS A 543 -16.43 30.25 8.61
CA LYS A 543 -17.39 30.13 7.49
C LYS A 543 -16.79 29.53 6.21
N VAL A 544 -15.46 29.48 6.07
CA VAL A 544 -14.78 28.72 5.01
C VAL A 544 -14.59 27.28 5.43
N VAL A 545 -14.03 27.04 6.63
CA VAL A 545 -13.80 25.69 7.21
C VAL A 545 -15.11 24.89 7.27
N GLU A 546 -16.16 25.47 7.85
CA GLU A 546 -17.45 24.79 8.07
C GLU A 546 -18.18 24.53 6.75
N ARG A 547 -17.97 25.36 5.73
CA ARG A 547 -18.48 25.10 4.38
C ARG A 547 -17.74 23.95 3.71
N ARG A 548 -16.45 23.76 4.00
CA ARG A 548 -15.69 22.58 3.55
C ARG A 548 -16.06 21.33 4.35
N PHE A 549 -16.29 21.43 5.66
CA PHE A 549 -16.82 20.37 6.52
C PHE A 549 -18.17 19.85 5.99
N LYS A 550 -19.19 20.71 5.86
CA LYS A 550 -20.52 20.36 5.29
C LYS A 550 -20.44 19.77 3.87
N LYS A 551 -19.42 20.15 3.10
CA LYS A 551 -19.13 19.65 1.74
C LYS A 551 -18.41 18.29 1.72
N SER A 552 -18.01 17.74 2.86
CA SER A 552 -17.20 16.52 3.01
C SER A 552 -17.77 15.51 4.00
N TYR A 553 -18.52 15.97 5.02
CA TYR A 553 -19.18 15.16 6.05
C TYR A 553 -20.09 14.06 5.47
N HIS A 554 -20.09 12.91 6.15
CA HIS A 554 -20.96 11.79 5.86
C HIS A 554 -21.53 11.24 7.19
N PRO A 555 -22.81 10.83 7.26
CA PRO A 555 -23.42 10.20 8.45
C PRO A 555 -22.59 9.09 9.11
N ALA A 556 -21.80 8.37 8.30
CA ALA A 556 -20.92 7.31 8.79
C ALA A 556 -19.88 7.79 9.81
N TRP A 557 -19.49 9.07 9.79
CA TRP A 557 -18.51 9.62 10.72
C TRP A 557 -19.06 9.63 12.15
N ALA A 558 -20.28 10.15 12.33
CA ALA A 558 -20.96 10.16 13.62
C ALA A 558 -21.26 8.74 14.12
N ALA A 559 -21.71 7.85 13.22
CA ALA A 559 -22.03 6.47 13.56
C ALA A 559 -20.78 5.65 13.93
N ALA A 560 -19.67 5.78 13.19
CA ALA A 560 -18.42 5.12 13.55
C ALA A 560 -17.84 5.68 14.87
N TYR A 561 -17.91 7.00 15.07
CA TYR A 561 -17.41 7.65 16.30
C TYR A 561 -18.14 7.21 17.57
N ILE A 562 -19.45 6.91 17.51
CA ILE A 562 -20.19 6.38 18.68
C ILE A 562 -20.19 4.85 18.80
N LEU A 563 -19.79 4.11 17.76
CA LEU A 563 -19.70 2.65 17.78
C LEU A 563 -18.27 2.13 18.01
N ASP A 564 -17.23 2.89 17.72
CA ASP A 564 -15.83 2.52 18.00
C ASP A 564 -15.52 2.63 19.51
N PRO A 565 -15.17 1.52 20.20
CA PRO A 565 -14.85 1.55 21.63
C PRO A 565 -13.67 2.48 22.00
N LEU A 566 -12.85 2.89 21.02
CA LEU A 566 -11.76 3.84 21.16
C LEU A 566 -12.20 5.21 21.72
N TYR A 567 -13.42 5.66 21.45
CA TYR A 567 -13.93 6.99 21.90
C TYR A 567 -14.86 6.94 23.11
N LEU A 568 -15.03 5.76 23.73
CA LEU A 568 -15.87 5.63 24.92
C LEU A 568 -15.33 6.49 26.06
N LEU A 569 -16.22 7.27 26.66
CA LEU A 569 -15.90 8.22 27.71
C LEU A 569 -16.16 7.56 29.06
N ARG A 570 -15.18 7.63 29.96
CA ARG A 570 -15.40 7.23 31.34
C ARG A 570 -16.37 8.20 32.03
N ASP A 571 -17.49 7.70 32.52
CA ASP A 571 -18.47 8.48 33.27
C ASP A 571 -18.14 8.55 34.78
N ASN A 572 -19.01 9.22 35.55
CA ASN A 572 -18.83 9.34 37.00
C ASN A 572 -19.09 8.01 37.75
N SER A 573 -19.85 7.06 37.20
CA SER A 573 -19.98 5.71 37.77
C SER A 573 -18.78 4.80 37.45
N GLY A 574 -17.94 5.20 36.48
CA GLY A 574 -16.74 4.51 36.06
C GLY A 574 -16.92 3.60 34.85
N LYS A 575 -18.13 3.52 34.27
CA LYS A 575 -18.44 2.87 32.98
C LYS A 575 -17.84 3.65 31.83
N TYR A 576 -17.66 2.99 30.67
CA TYR A 576 -17.16 3.62 29.45
C TYR A 576 -18.30 3.71 28.43
N LEU A 577 -18.89 4.90 28.28
CA LEU A 577 -20.13 5.14 27.52
C LEU A 577 -19.89 5.88 26.19
N PRO A 578 -20.74 5.69 25.17
CA PRO A 578 -20.56 6.32 23.86
C PRO A 578 -20.62 7.86 23.87
N PRO A 579 -19.78 8.55 23.07
CA PRO A 579 -19.58 10.00 23.10
C PRO A 579 -20.73 10.86 22.51
N PHE A 580 -22.00 10.44 22.62
CA PHE A 580 -23.17 11.14 22.06
C PHE A 580 -23.23 12.64 22.41
N LYS A 581 -22.78 13.04 23.61
CA LYS A 581 -22.74 14.45 24.05
C LYS A 581 -21.86 15.38 23.21
N TYR A 582 -21.05 14.83 22.29
CA TYR A 582 -20.22 15.57 21.33
C TYR A 582 -20.81 15.57 19.90
N LEU A 583 -21.98 14.97 19.69
CA LEU A 583 -22.73 15.07 18.44
C LEU A 583 -23.73 16.22 18.47
N THR A 584 -24.02 16.84 17.32
CA THR A 584 -25.19 17.73 17.20
C THR A 584 -26.49 16.93 17.12
N PRO A 585 -27.67 17.54 17.39
CA PRO A 585 -28.97 16.87 17.23
C PRO A 585 -29.25 16.37 15.80
N GLU A 586 -28.54 16.87 14.79
CA GLU A 586 -28.62 16.44 13.39
C GLU A 586 -27.76 15.19 13.18
N GLN A 587 -26.58 15.18 13.79
CA GLN A 587 -25.66 14.04 13.77
C GLN A 587 -26.25 12.84 14.53
N GLU A 588 -26.92 13.04 15.68
CA GLU A 588 -27.66 11.95 16.35
C GLU A 588 -28.75 11.36 15.43
N LYS A 589 -29.56 12.19 14.76
CA LYS A 589 -30.57 11.74 13.79
C LYS A 589 -29.94 11.02 12.59
N ASP A 590 -28.72 11.38 12.19
CA ASP A 590 -27.98 10.75 11.11
C ASP A 590 -27.45 9.36 11.50
N VAL A 591 -27.08 9.15 12.78
CA VAL A 591 -26.72 7.84 13.32
C VAL A 591 -27.90 6.87 13.21
N ASP A 592 -29.08 7.26 13.70
CA ASP A 592 -30.29 6.41 13.67
C ASP A 592 -30.69 6.04 12.22
N LYS A 593 -30.71 7.02 11.32
CA LYS A 593 -31.00 6.81 9.87
C LYS A 593 -29.98 5.89 9.21
N LEU A 594 -28.71 5.98 9.59
CA LEU A 594 -27.67 5.16 8.97
C LEU A 594 -27.71 3.72 9.44
N ILE A 595 -27.83 3.50 10.75
CA ILE A 595 -27.92 2.15 11.33
C ILE A 595 -29.15 1.42 10.76
N THR A 596 -30.30 2.10 10.68
CA THR A 596 -31.53 1.52 10.07
C THR A 596 -31.44 1.29 8.55
N ARG A 597 -30.56 1.99 7.82
CA ARG A 597 -30.30 1.73 6.38
C ARG A 597 -29.41 0.50 6.15
N LEU A 598 -28.52 0.19 7.09
CA LEU A 598 -27.46 -0.83 6.93
C LEU A 598 -27.87 -2.25 7.36
N VAL A 599 -29.03 -2.40 7.99
CA VAL A 599 -29.62 -3.68 8.43
C VAL A 599 -30.86 -4.05 7.61
N SER A 600 -31.43 -5.26 7.80
CA SER A 600 -32.72 -5.60 7.17
C SER A 600 -33.87 -4.74 7.72
N ARG A 601 -34.99 -4.66 6.99
CA ARG A 601 -36.21 -4.00 7.48
C ARG A 601 -36.77 -4.66 8.74
N GLU A 602 -36.58 -5.97 8.91
CA GLU A 602 -36.94 -6.66 10.16
C GLU A 602 -35.95 -6.30 11.27
N GLU A 603 -34.64 -6.28 10.98
CA GLU A 603 -33.59 -5.98 11.96
C GLU A 603 -33.56 -4.50 12.42
N ALA A 604 -34.16 -3.58 11.67
CA ALA A 604 -34.10 -2.13 11.93
C ALA A 604 -34.54 -1.72 13.35
N HIS A 605 -35.63 -2.30 13.86
CA HIS A 605 -36.09 -2.01 15.23
C HIS A 605 -35.18 -2.64 16.30
N ILE A 606 -34.64 -3.82 16.02
CA ILE A 606 -33.68 -4.54 16.88
C ILE A 606 -32.39 -3.73 16.99
N ALA A 607 -31.86 -3.23 15.86
CA ALA A 607 -30.65 -2.41 15.82
C ALA A 607 -30.78 -1.10 16.61
N LEU A 608 -31.97 -0.47 16.61
CA LEU A 608 -32.24 0.71 17.44
C LEU A 608 -32.38 0.37 18.94
N MET A 609 -33.01 -0.75 19.30
CA MET A 609 -33.05 -1.20 20.70
C MET A 609 -31.64 -1.54 21.21
N GLU A 610 -30.84 -2.24 20.41
CA GLU A 610 -29.42 -2.50 20.66
C GLU A 610 -28.61 -1.20 20.78
N LEU A 611 -28.87 -0.19 19.94
CA LEU A 611 -28.21 1.13 20.03
C LEU A 611 -28.53 1.86 21.35
N MET A 612 -29.79 1.79 21.81
CA MET A 612 -30.18 2.40 23.09
C MET A 612 -29.59 1.63 24.29
N LYS A 613 -29.42 0.31 24.19
CA LYS A 613 -28.66 -0.48 25.15
C LYS A 613 -27.19 -0.04 25.18
N TRP A 614 -26.55 0.06 24.02
CA TRP A 614 -25.16 0.52 23.89
C TRP A 614 -24.95 1.93 24.47
N ARG A 615 -25.91 2.84 24.25
CA ARG A 615 -25.91 4.21 24.80
C ARG A 615 -25.97 4.28 26.34
N THR A 616 -26.52 3.27 27.02
CA THR A 616 -26.74 3.27 28.47
C THR A 616 -25.82 2.32 29.25
N GLU A 617 -25.37 1.23 28.63
CA GLU A 617 -24.47 0.25 29.24
C GLU A 617 -23.01 0.44 28.83
N GLY A 618 -22.76 0.75 27.55
CA GLY A 618 -21.42 0.93 26.99
C GLY A 618 -20.56 -0.33 27.07
N LEU A 619 -19.26 -0.17 27.37
CA LEU A 619 -18.30 -1.26 27.50
C LEU A 619 -17.75 -1.38 28.94
N ASP A 620 -17.41 -2.60 29.32
CA ASP A 620 -16.71 -2.90 30.57
C ASP A 620 -15.35 -2.16 30.67
N PRO A 621 -14.99 -1.59 31.84
CA PRO A 621 -13.74 -0.83 32.02
C PRO A 621 -12.43 -1.57 31.71
N VAL A 622 -12.38 -2.90 31.78
CA VAL A 622 -11.17 -3.67 31.44
C VAL A 622 -10.98 -3.70 29.92
N TYR A 623 -12.04 -4.05 29.18
CA TYR A 623 -12.01 -4.10 27.72
C TYR A 623 -11.86 -2.71 27.11
N ALA A 624 -12.54 -1.70 27.65
CA ALA A 624 -12.39 -0.32 27.18
C ALA A 624 -10.96 0.20 27.34
N ARG A 625 -10.29 -0.09 28.48
CA ARG A 625 -8.87 0.26 28.67
C ARG A 625 -7.93 -0.53 27.78
N ALA A 626 -8.24 -1.78 27.44
CA ALA A 626 -7.45 -2.57 26.50
C ALA A 626 -7.51 -2.00 25.07
N VAL A 627 -8.70 -1.58 24.61
CA VAL A 627 -8.86 -0.90 23.31
C VAL A 627 -8.17 0.47 23.30
N GLN A 628 -8.34 1.25 24.38
CA GLN A 628 -7.79 2.60 24.50
C GLN A 628 -6.31 2.63 24.94
N MET A 629 -5.65 1.47 25.05
CA MET A 629 -4.26 1.38 25.46
C MET A 629 -3.35 2.02 24.40
N LYS A 630 -2.61 3.06 24.79
CA LYS A 630 -1.61 3.72 23.95
C LYS A 630 -0.22 3.57 24.55
N GLU A 631 0.75 3.31 23.68
CA GLU A 631 2.17 3.24 23.99
C GLU A 631 2.93 4.28 23.15
N ARG A 632 4.14 4.64 23.60
CA ARG A 632 4.98 5.59 22.89
C ARG A 632 5.76 4.86 21.80
N ASP A 633 5.49 5.23 20.55
CA ASP A 633 6.23 4.76 19.38
C ASP A 633 7.73 5.06 19.55
N PRO A 634 8.64 4.06 19.47
CA PRO A 634 10.06 4.25 19.70
C PRO A 634 10.77 5.01 18.56
N VAL A 635 10.17 5.11 17.38
CA VAL A 635 10.70 5.80 16.20
C VAL A 635 10.11 7.21 16.09
N THR A 636 8.79 7.35 16.16
CA THR A 636 8.13 8.67 15.99
C THR A 636 7.93 9.45 17.29
N GLY A 637 8.07 8.80 18.45
CA GLY A 637 7.85 9.42 19.76
C GLY A 637 6.39 9.79 20.07
N LYS A 638 5.45 9.54 19.15
CA LYS A 638 3.99 9.76 19.32
C LYS A 638 3.35 8.66 20.17
N MET A 639 2.20 8.95 20.78
CA MET A 639 1.38 7.95 21.50
C MET A 639 0.43 7.24 20.53
N ARG A 640 0.76 6.00 20.14
CA ARG A 640 -0.03 5.16 19.22
C ARG A 640 -0.80 4.08 19.96
N ILE A 641 -1.91 3.62 19.37
CA ILE A 641 -2.75 2.55 19.94
C ILE A 641 -2.00 1.22 19.83
N VAL A 642 -1.87 0.48 20.94
CA VAL A 642 -1.07 -0.75 21.00
C VAL A 642 -1.63 -1.86 20.12
N ASN A 643 -2.96 -1.99 20.06
CA ASN A 643 -3.64 -2.96 19.19
C ASN A 643 -4.83 -2.29 18.49
N PRO A 644 -4.62 -1.72 17.28
CA PRO A 644 -5.67 -1.07 16.49
C PRO A 644 -6.85 -1.98 16.11
N GLN A 645 -6.68 -3.30 16.18
CA GLN A 645 -7.73 -4.27 15.88
C GLN A 645 -8.67 -4.54 17.06
N SER A 646 -8.31 -4.11 18.28
CA SER A 646 -9.10 -4.38 19.50
C SER A 646 -10.54 -3.88 19.41
N SER A 647 -10.78 -2.71 18.79
CA SER A 647 -12.13 -2.18 18.57
C SER A 647 -13.03 -3.15 17.82
N ARG A 648 -12.54 -3.77 16.75
CA ARG A 648 -13.28 -4.78 15.96
C ARG A 648 -13.42 -6.09 16.73
N LEU A 649 -12.34 -6.56 17.34
CA LEU A 649 -12.33 -7.83 18.09
C LEU A 649 -13.30 -7.80 19.29
N VAL A 650 -13.42 -6.69 20.01
CA VAL A 650 -14.40 -6.55 21.11
C VAL A 650 -15.84 -6.69 20.60
N TRP A 651 -16.19 -6.14 19.44
CA TRP A 651 -17.50 -6.35 18.83
C TRP A 651 -17.72 -7.80 18.38
N GLU A 652 -16.68 -8.47 17.89
CA GLU A 652 -16.77 -9.85 17.39
C GLU A 652 -16.77 -10.93 18.51
N THR A 653 -16.11 -10.67 19.65
CA THR A 653 -15.89 -11.71 20.69
C THR A 653 -16.51 -11.42 22.06
N TYR A 654 -16.78 -10.15 22.41
CA TYR A 654 -17.33 -9.78 23.73
C TYR A 654 -18.76 -9.27 23.64
N LEU A 655 -19.05 -8.37 22.69
CA LEU A 655 -20.37 -7.77 22.49
C LEU A 655 -21.30 -8.65 21.64
N THR A 656 -21.19 -9.98 21.74
CA THR A 656 -21.91 -10.96 20.90
C THR A 656 -23.44 -10.96 21.08
N GLU A 657 -23.94 -10.27 22.10
CA GLU A 657 -25.37 -10.03 22.31
C GLU A 657 -25.95 -8.95 21.37
N PHE A 658 -25.13 -8.05 20.84
CA PHE A 658 -25.52 -6.98 19.90
C PHE A 658 -25.52 -7.52 18.45
N LYS A 659 -26.56 -8.27 18.08
CA LYS A 659 -26.59 -9.06 16.84
C LYS A 659 -26.77 -8.24 15.57
N SER A 660 -27.53 -7.15 15.64
CA SER A 660 -27.82 -6.29 14.49
C SER A 660 -26.87 -5.10 14.44
N LEU A 661 -26.64 -4.46 15.59
CA LEU A 661 -25.73 -3.35 15.77
C LEU A 661 -24.27 -3.77 15.62
N GLY A 662 -23.88 -4.94 16.14
CA GLY A 662 -22.51 -5.44 16.02
C GLY A 662 -22.07 -5.63 14.56
N LYS A 663 -22.97 -6.13 13.68
CA LYS A 663 -22.75 -6.19 12.23
C LYS A 663 -22.47 -4.81 11.63
N VAL A 664 -23.19 -3.78 12.08
CA VAL A 664 -23.03 -2.40 11.61
C VAL A 664 -21.74 -1.77 12.15
N ALA A 665 -21.45 -1.95 13.44
CA ALA A 665 -20.24 -1.44 14.08
C ALA A 665 -18.98 -2.00 13.41
N VAL A 666 -18.87 -3.32 13.30
CA VAL A 666 -17.75 -4.03 12.65
C VAL A 666 -17.55 -3.57 11.19
N ARG A 667 -18.65 -3.27 10.46
CA ARG A 667 -18.60 -2.72 9.09
C ARG A 667 -18.26 -1.23 9.01
N LEU A 668 -18.49 -0.43 10.04
CA LEU A 668 -18.26 1.01 10.01
C LEU A 668 -16.87 1.40 10.55
N ILE A 669 -16.41 0.78 11.63
CA ILE A 669 -15.20 1.21 12.35
C ILE A 669 -13.90 0.91 11.59
N PHE A 670 -13.88 -0.10 10.72
CA PHE A 670 -12.70 -0.43 9.90
C PHE A 670 -12.57 0.44 8.63
N LEU A 671 -13.60 1.20 8.24
CA LEU A 671 -13.58 1.96 6.99
C LEU A 671 -12.51 3.05 7.07
N HIS A 672 -11.65 3.14 6.04
CA HIS A 672 -10.72 4.25 5.93
C HIS A 672 -11.42 5.48 5.36
N ALA A 673 -11.04 6.65 5.86
CA ALA A 673 -11.45 7.96 5.40
C ALA A 673 -10.54 8.52 4.28
N THR A 674 -9.55 7.75 3.84
CA THR A 674 -8.52 8.15 2.87
C THR A 674 -8.37 7.15 1.73
N SER A 675 -8.17 7.67 0.51
CA SER A 675 -7.95 6.88 -0.71
C SER A 675 -6.48 6.53 -1.00
N CYS A 676 -5.54 7.02 -0.17
CA CYS A 676 -4.07 6.99 -0.32
C CYS A 676 -3.53 6.08 -1.43
N GLY A 677 -3.36 6.63 -2.63
CA GLY A 677 -2.91 5.88 -3.79
C GLY A 677 -1.42 5.58 -3.80
N PHE A 678 -1.04 4.61 -4.65
CA PHE A 678 0.35 4.30 -4.94
C PHE A 678 0.96 5.36 -5.87
N LYS A 679 1.90 6.15 -5.35
CA LYS A 679 2.65 7.16 -6.12
C LYS A 679 3.72 6.46 -6.98
N CYS A 680 3.45 6.29 -8.27
CA CYS A 680 4.44 5.81 -9.25
C CYS A 680 5.52 6.86 -9.51
N ASN A 681 6.75 6.43 -9.81
CA ASN A 681 7.83 7.33 -10.21
C ASN A 681 7.54 7.97 -11.59
N TRP A 682 7.93 9.23 -11.75
CA TRP A 682 7.88 10.00 -13.00
C TRP A 682 8.61 9.31 -14.16
N SER A 683 9.69 8.58 -13.88
CA SER A 683 10.40 7.75 -14.87
C SER A 683 9.51 6.65 -15.46
N LEU A 684 8.59 6.08 -14.67
CA LEU A 684 7.66 5.05 -15.13
C LEU A 684 6.50 5.66 -15.94
N LEU A 685 6.02 6.84 -15.56
CA LEU A 685 5.05 7.59 -16.37
C LEU A 685 5.64 7.97 -17.73
N ARG A 686 6.92 8.34 -17.80
CA ARG A 686 7.66 8.51 -19.06
C ARG A 686 7.73 7.22 -19.89
N TRP A 687 7.89 6.05 -19.25
CA TRP A 687 7.85 4.76 -19.94
C TRP A 687 6.45 4.45 -20.50
N VAL A 688 5.38 4.74 -19.74
CA VAL A 688 3.97 4.66 -20.19
C VAL A 688 3.71 5.55 -21.40
N CYS A 689 4.06 6.84 -21.35
CA CYS A 689 3.87 7.75 -22.48
C CYS A 689 4.62 7.27 -23.74
N ALA A 690 5.78 6.62 -23.59
CA ALA A 690 6.54 6.06 -24.71
C ALA A 690 5.99 4.70 -25.24
N HIS A 691 5.18 3.97 -24.46
CA HIS A 691 4.72 2.61 -24.80
C HIS A 691 3.19 2.45 -24.86
N GLY A 692 2.41 3.51 -24.64
CA GLY A 692 0.94 3.49 -24.55
C GLY A 692 0.20 2.99 -25.79
N HIS A 693 0.87 2.89 -26.94
CA HIS A 693 0.34 2.28 -28.16
C HIS A 693 0.52 0.74 -28.22
N SER A 694 1.28 0.13 -27.30
CA SER A 694 1.51 -1.32 -27.24
C SER A 694 0.79 -1.96 -26.07
N LYS A 695 -0.15 -2.86 -26.36
CA LYS A 695 -0.87 -3.66 -25.35
C LYS A 695 0.09 -4.48 -24.47
N GLU A 696 1.14 -5.05 -25.08
CA GLU A 696 2.17 -5.83 -24.37
C GLU A 696 3.10 -4.97 -23.50
N GLY A 697 3.30 -3.71 -23.89
CA GLY A 697 4.01 -2.73 -23.06
C GLY A 697 3.20 -2.38 -21.82
N MET A 698 1.92 -2.06 -22.00
CA MET A 698 1.02 -1.66 -20.90
C MET A 698 0.74 -2.79 -19.91
N ASP A 699 0.59 -4.04 -20.36
CA ASP A 699 0.51 -5.21 -19.48
C ASP A 699 1.73 -5.29 -18.53
N LYS A 700 2.94 -5.14 -19.07
CA LYS A 700 4.19 -5.18 -18.28
C LYS A 700 4.34 -4.00 -17.33
N VAL A 701 3.85 -2.81 -17.70
CA VAL A 701 3.72 -1.68 -16.77
C VAL A 701 2.78 -2.06 -15.61
N GLN A 702 1.59 -2.60 -15.90
CA GLN A 702 0.60 -2.93 -14.87
C GLN A 702 1.14 -4.00 -13.91
N LYS A 703 1.86 -5.00 -14.40
CA LYS A 703 2.55 -6.01 -13.58
C LYS A 703 3.61 -5.40 -12.67
N LEU A 704 4.47 -4.52 -13.20
CA LEU A 704 5.49 -3.82 -12.41
C LEU A 704 4.87 -2.96 -11.29
N ILE A 705 3.85 -2.17 -11.63
CA ILE A 705 3.10 -1.34 -10.66
C ILE A 705 2.47 -2.22 -9.58
N PHE A 706 1.89 -3.36 -9.96
CA PHE A 706 1.22 -4.27 -9.03
C PHE A 706 2.20 -4.86 -7.99
N ILE A 707 3.38 -5.32 -8.42
CA ILE A 707 4.42 -5.86 -7.52
C ILE A 707 4.95 -4.74 -6.60
N ALA A 708 5.33 -3.60 -7.17
CA ALA A 708 5.86 -2.47 -6.41
C ALA A 708 4.87 -1.91 -5.39
N ALA A 709 3.58 -1.87 -5.74
CA ALA A 709 2.53 -1.39 -4.86
C ALA A 709 2.28 -2.35 -3.69
N HIS A 710 2.35 -3.68 -3.88
CA HIS A 710 2.26 -4.61 -2.76
C HIS A 710 3.45 -4.46 -1.81
N SER A 711 4.69 -4.39 -2.31
CA SER A 711 5.86 -4.18 -1.44
C SER A 711 5.81 -2.85 -0.69
N LYS A 712 5.48 -1.72 -1.34
CA LYS A 712 5.30 -0.43 -0.64
C LYS A 712 4.08 -0.39 0.31
N LEU A 713 3.13 -1.32 0.21
CA LEU A 713 2.01 -1.45 1.17
C LEU A 713 2.37 -2.34 2.36
N ASP A 714 2.96 -3.52 2.13
CA ASP A 714 3.39 -4.45 3.19
C ASP A 714 4.59 -3.87 3.99
N ARG A 715 5.49 -3.09 3.37
CA ARG A 715 6.64 -2.44 4.06
C ARG A 715 6.28 -1.19 4.87
N ARG A 716 5.03 -0.70 4.87
CA ARG A 716 4.69 0.64 5.40
C ARG A 716 4.78 0.79 6.93
N GLU A 717 5.17 -0.25 7.65
CA GLU A 717 5.62 -0.19 9.06
C GLU A 717 7.02 0.43 9.19
N VAL A 718 7.80 0.51 8.11
CA VAL A 718 9.09 1.21 8.03
C VAL A 718 8.95 2.45 7.15
N LEU A 719 9.40 3.60 7.66
CA LEU A 719 9.49 4.84 6.89
C LEU A 719 10.57 4.68 5.81
N SER A 720 10.21 4.77 4.52
CA SER A 720 11.20 4.86 3.45
C SER A 720 11.77 6.27 3.37
N ASP A 721 13.08 6.40 3.55
CA ASP A 721 13.83 7.63 3.29
C ASP A 721 14.06 7.87 1.78
N GLU A 722 13.83 6.87 0.92
CA GLU A 722 14.05 6.97 -0.53
C GLU A 722 13.19 8.06 -1.18
N ASP A 723 11.95 8.25 -0.70
CA ASP A 723 11.05 9.29 -1.20
C ASP A 723 11.56 10.71 -0.80
N LYS A 724 12.37 10.85 0.26
CA LYS A 724 13.01 12.14 0.64
C LYS A 724 14.22 12.46 -0.24
N ASP A 725 15.06 11.45 -0.50
CA ASP A 725 16.22 11.60 -1.39
C ASP A 725 15.75 11.92 -2.82
N ALA A 726 14.63 11.34 -3.27
CA ALA A 726 14.01 11.66 -4.55
C ALA A 726 13.63 13.16 -4.67
N ASP A 727 13.01 13.75 -3.64
CA ASP A 727 12.71 15.20 -3.60
C ASP A 727 14.01 16.04 -3.58
N LEU A 728 15.05 15.58 -2.85
CA LEU A 728 16.34 16.25 -2.76
C LEU A 728 17.08 16.30 -4.12
N PHE A 729 17.01 15.22 -4.90
CA PHE A 729 17.53 15.20 -6.27
C PHE A 729 16.60 15.88 -7.28
N ALA A 730 15.29 15.95 -7.06
CA ALA A 730 14.38 16.71 -7.92
C ALA A 730 14.71 18.22 -7.87
N LEU A 731 14.93 18.75 -6.68
CA LEU A 731 15.38 20.14 -6.46
C LEU A 731 16.74 20.43 -7.15
N ALA A 732 17.67 19.46 -7.15
CA ALA A 732 18.95 19.61 -7.84
C ALA A 732 18.81 19.62 -9.38
N ASN A 733 17.93 18.78 -9.95
CA ASN A 733 17.77 18.69 -11.41
C ASN A 733 17.08 19.93 -12.01
N GLU A 734 16.17 20.61 -11.29
CA GLU A 734 15.61 21.91 -11.73
C GLU A 734 16.64 23.07 -11.79
N ALA A 735 17.83 22.88 -11.22
CA ALA A 735 18.96 23.78 -11.39
C ALA A 735 19.77 23.44 -12.65
N PHE A 736 20.08 22.16 -12.88
CA PHE A 736 20.94 21.74 -14.01
C PHE A 736 20.30 21.88 -15.39
N ASP A 737 18.98 21.69 -15.54
CA ASP A 737 18.31 21.80 -16.86
C ASP A 737 18.25 23.24 -17.42
N LYS A 738 18.71 24.26 -16.65
CA LYS A 738 18.74 25.67 -17.08
C LYS A 738 20.06 26.08 -17.75
N ASP A 739 21.16 25.40 -17.46
CA ASP A 739 22.50 25.79 -17.95
C ASP A 739 22.82 25.24 -19.36
N ILE A 740 21.91 24.48 -19.97
CA ILE A 740 22.09 23.85 -21.30
C ILE A 740 21.25 24.53 -22.40
N VAL A 741 20.25 25.35 -22.05
CA VAL A 741 19.45 26.16 -23.00
C VAL A 741 19.78 27.65 -22.82
N GLY A 742 21.06 27.97 -22.98
CA GLY A 742 21.65 29.30 -22.75
C GLY A 742 22.79 29.63 -23.71
N GLY A 743 22.62 29.34 -25.00
CA GLY A 743 23.55 29.67 -26.09
C GLY A 743 22.82 30.09 -27.36
#